data_AF-A0A7S3LNU0-F1
#
_entry.id   AF-A0A7S3LNU0-F1
#
_cell.length_a   1.000
_cell.length_b   1.000
_cell.length_c   1.000
_cell.angle_alpha   90.00
_cell.angle_beta   90.00
_cell.angle_gamma   90.00
#
_symmetry.space_group_name_H-M   'P 1'
#
loop_
_entity.id
_entity.type
_entity.pdbx_description
1 polymer ?
#
loop_
_entity_poly.entity_id
_entity_poly.type
_entity_poly.pdbx_seq_one_letter_code
_entity_poly.pdbx_strand_id
1 'polypeptide(L)'
;VQIRLFVTFQILLHLSKHHVLGSPEAASALAGFRQRQEITRNIVFNCSTDVNFFPGAFFLEKYGIPYNFTENRFLFDLGQLLNGDANEFGLPEVVRFLQYTNEYDHIILPILKKVPFYLTRGETRRAYWSENLLHIWTTSAFLIQERFANETFNIDANLRNRLLWLLRARSTTGFYEFNSERYLIHTLSSLLNVWEFSLDLEIKQAAKVATITLLKELTRSLNSRGNVIVVDARSGPLQNKLFPSRTGVLAQLLTGIGFTLTNESFNESICASVDVKFFRVSGRIFLDTDVNLTDAILSYQESVSTVYQVGLSYEATQEISKDLASPWDRIMSQMSMGGYIHPDFALDFFDLIQEFELFDHHHVAPYGPYLRDFPRAFVPTLAKIIRTRTQGTLLHCERVHQYKYKTIMISSLENYNAGFHGSQQTPWVATTGTLNVGTQSESFVGDDSLTRFVSFNNAHLPFLNQSKNVLVSMYYPNWDYQIMGASFPGVRLIFPLESFDETEVFQNWVIGRENNSYVAVYRHCNDVFAQQAGCLDVKQVWFAIIGHEDTHGNFADFVDIVKAADIEKSTGGGCISATISIDNTLLTGKLCRDMGGFFVLMLVSFLLVGICIFGCALCYKCRNRMQCCRQCKSEPKEHKINNMEKELYFFDSEITLTDLLPGVTDYSKHFHHALLAHFVLLVLAIGISFAD
;
A
#
# COMPACT_ATOMS: atom_id res chain seq x y z
N VAL A 1 6.96 2.27 44.53
CA VAL A 1 5.97 3.35 44.30
C VAL A 1 5.52 3.40 42.83
N GLN A 2 6.44 3.43 41.84
CA GLN A 2 6.09 3.43 40.41
C GLN A 2 5.25 2.22 39.93
N ILE A 3 5.56 0.99 40.39
CA ILE A 3 4.75 -0.21 40.05
C ILE A 3 3.33 -0.12 40.63
N ARG A 4 3.17 0.41 41.85
CA ARG A 4 1.85 0.62 42.46
C ARG A 4 1.06 1.72 41.73
N LEU A 5 1.72 2.78 41.26
CA LEU A 5 1.09 3.82 40.45
C LEU A 5 0.64 3.28 39.09
N PHE A 6 1.46 2.45 38.43
CA PHE A 6 1.10 1.83 37.14
C PHE A 6 -0.10 0.88 37.27
N VAL A 7 -0.10 0.01 38.29
CA VAL A 7 -1.21 -0.91 38.55
C VAL A 7 -2.48 -0.16 38.95
N THR A 8 -2.37 0.90 39.77
CA THR A 8 -3.53 1.72 40.16
C THR A 8 -4.09 2.50 38.97
N PHE A 9 -3.23 3.01 38.07
CA PHE A 9 -3.65 3.68 36.85
C PHE A 9 -4.36 2.72 35.87
N GLN A 10 -3.84 1.51 35.70
CA GLN A 10 -4.50 0.46 34.91
C GLN A 10 -5.85 0.04 35.50
N ILE A 11 -5.95 -0.10 36.82
CA ILE A 11 -7.21 -0.40 37.52
C ILE A 11 -8.22 0.75 37.37
N LEU A 12 -7.79 2.00 37.50
CA LEU A 12 -8.68 3.17 37.31
C LEU A 12 -9.13 3.32 35.85
N LEU A 13 -8.26 3.05 34.87
CA LEU A 13 -8.64 2.95 33.46
C LEU A 13 -9.65 1.82 33.22
N HIS A 14 -9.44 0.65 33.85
CA HIS A 14 -10.36 -0.48 33.74
C HIS A 14 -11.72 -0.18 34.38
N LEU A 15 -11.74 0.45 35.56
CA LEU A 15 -12.97 0.85 36.26
C LEU A 15 -13.73 1.98 35.54
N SER A 16 -13.02 2.95 34.95
CA SER A 16 -13.65 4.00 34.14
C SER A 16 -14.32 3.45 32.87
N LYS A 17 -13.71 2.44 32.23
CA LYS A 17 -14.30 1.75 31.07
C LYS A 17 -15.54 0.94 31.44
N HIS A 18 -15.57 0.33 32.62
CA HIS A 18 -16.77 -0.37 33.11
C HIS A 18 -17.95 0.59 33.40
N HIS A 19 -17.69 1.84 33.78
CA HIS A 19 -18.75 2.82 34.00
C HIS A 19 -19.44 3.27 32.70
N VAL A 20 -18.72 3.31 31.58
CA VAL A 20 -19.26 3.70 30.27
C VAL A 20 -20.13 2.60 29.66
N LEU A 21 -19.73 1.32 29.79
CA LEU A 21 -20.44 0.18 29.20
C LEU A 21 -21.82 -0.09 29.83
N GLY A 22 -22.07 0.43 31.04
CA GLY A 22 -23.38 0.35 31.72
C GLY A 22 -24.26 1.60 31.53
N SER A 23 -23.84 2.57 30.73
CA SER A 23 -24.60 3.81 30.53
C SER A 23 -25.85 3.59 29.64
N PRO A 24 -26.92 4.39 29.82
CA PRO A 24 -28.07 4.37 28.91
C PRO A 24 -27.69 4.63 27.45
N GLU A 25 -26.67 5.47 27.22
CA GLU A 25 -26.14 5.77 25.89
C GLU A 25 -25.49 4.54 25.24
N ALA A 26 -24.65 3.82 25.99
CA ALA A 26 -24.06 2.56 25.54
C ALA A 26 -25.12 1.50 25.19
N ALA A 27 -26.13 1.34 26.04
CA ALA A 27 -27.23 0.43 25.79
C ALA A 27 -28.03 0.81 24.54
N SER A 28 -28.31 2.11 24.36
CA SER A 28 -29.01 2.64 23.19
C SER A 28 -28.19 2.46 21.90
N ALA A 29 -26.89 2.73 21.94
CA ALA A 29 -25.98 2.55 20.81
C ALA A 29 -25.93 1.08 20.35
N LEU A 30 -25.79 0.16 21.29
CA LEU A 30 -25.78 -1.28 21.01
C LEU A 30 -27.14 -1.75 20.49
N ALA A 31 -28.25 -1.32 21.09
CA ALA A 31 -29.59 -1.67 20.63
C ALA A 31 -29.86 -1.17 19.21
N GLY A 32 -29.47 0.08 18.90
CA GLY A 32 -29.57 0.64 17.55
C GLY A 32 -28.72 -0.14 16.54
N PHE A 33 -27.52 -0.58 16.91
CA PHE A 33 -26.69 -1.45 16.08
C PHE A 33 -27.38 -2.80 15.82
N ARG A 34 -27.94 -3.47 16.85
CA ARG A 34 -28.67 -4.73 16.69
C ARG A 34 -29.90 -4.59 15.79
N GLN A 35 -30.64 -3.50 15.93
CA GLN A 35 -31.78 -3.21 15.07
C GLN A 35 -31.36 -3.05 13.61
N ARG A 36 -30.27 -2.32 13.35
CA ARG A 36 -29.72 -2.19 11.98
C ARG A 36 -29.19 -3.50 11.44
N GLN A 37 -28.53 -4.33 12.26
CA GLN A 37 -28.14 -5.69 11.86
C GLN A 37 -29.35 -6.49 11.38
N GLU A 38 -30.47 -6.45 12.12
CA GLU A 38 -31.69 -7.15 11.75
C GLU A 38 -32.29 -6.65 10.43
N ILE A 39 -32.41 -5.32 10.27
CA ILE A 39 -32.93 -4.70 9.05
C ILE A 39 -32.06 -5.06 7.85
N THR A 40 -30.74 -4.86 7.95
CA THR A 40 -29.80 -5.14 6.87
C THR A 40 -29.78 -6.63 6.54
N ARG A 41 -29.93 -7.50 7.53
CA ARG A 41 -30.05 -8.95 7.31
C ARG A 41 -31.27 -9.26 6.43
N ASN A 42 -32.44 -8.71 6.75
CA ASN A 42 -33.66 -8.88 5.95
C ASN A 42 -33.52 -8.33 4.52
N ILE A 43 -32.85 -7.19 4.36
CA ILE A 43 -32.57 -6.60 3.04
C ILE A 43 -31.65 -7.49 2.21
N VAL A 44 -30.53 -7.94 2.78
CA VAL A 44 -29.55 -8.79 2.08
C VAL A 44 -30.19 -10.10 1.61
N PHE A 45 -31.14 -10.64 2.37
CA PHE A 45 -31.93 -11.80 1.95
C PHE A 45 -32.86 -11.54 0.77
N ASN A 46 -33.41 -10.34 0.66
CA ASN A 46 -34.27 -9.99 -0.47
C ASN A 46 -33.48 -9.72 -1.77
N CYS A 47 -32.24 -9.23 -1.68
CA CYS A 47 -31.37 -9.05 -2.86
C CYS A 47 -30.75 -10.36 -3.39
N SER A 48 -30.84 -11.47 -2.65
CA SER A 48 -30.02 -12.66 -2.91
C SER A 48 -30.62 -13.68 -3.88
N THR A 49 -31.56 -13.29 -4.72
CA THR A 49 -32.10 -14.19 -5.76
C THR A 49 -31.10 -14.46 -6.90
N ASP A 50 -30.00 -13.71 -6.99
CA ASP A 50 -28.99 -13.80 -8.07
C ASP A 50 -27.55 -14.10 -7.57
N VAL A 51 -27.40 -14.71 -6.39
CA VAL A 51 -26.07 -14.93 -5.77
C VAL A 51 -25.43 -16.21 -6.28
N ASN A 52 -24.84 -16.16 -7.47
CA ASN A 52 -24.01 -17.24 -8.02
C ASN A 52 -22.63 -17.41 -7.30
N PHE A 53 -22.53 -17.11 -6.00
CA PHE A 53 -21.27 -17.13 -5.24
C PHE A 53 -21.46 -17.79 -3.87
N PHE A 54 -20.66 -18.82 -3.59
CA PHE A 54 -20.55 -19.43 -2.26
C PHE A 54 -19.77 -18.48 -1.33
N PRO A 55 -20.26 -18.14 -0.11
CA PRO A 55 -21.18 -18.87 0.80
C PRO A 55 -22.55 -18.22 1.00
N GLY A 56 -22.99 -17.33 0.09
CA GLY A 56 -24.30 -16.68 0.17
C GLY A 56 -25.45 -17.68 0.33
N ALA A 57 -25.35 -18.82 -0.35
CA ALA A 57 -26.25 -19.98 -0.31
C ALA A 57 -26.57 -20.50 1.10
N PHE A 58 -25.55 -20.69 1.93
CA PHE A 58 -25.71 -21.27 3.27
C PHE A 58 -26.35 -20.30 4.24
N PHE A 59 -25.99 -19.02 4.16
CA PHE A 59 -26.68 -18.02 4.95
C PHE A 59 -28.18 -18.08 4.63
N LEU A 60 -28.56 -18.22 3.35
CA LEU A 60 -29.97 -18.39 3.00
C LEU A 60 -30.60 -19.63 3.66
N GLU A 61 -29.91 -20.77 3.64
CA GLU A 61 -30.38 -22.00 4.30
C GLU A 61 -30.47 -21.89 5.83
N LYS A 62 -29.46 -21.33 6.51
CA LYS A 62 -29.47 -21.04 7.96
C LYS A 62 -30.69 -20.22 8.36
N TYR A 63 -31.17 -19.35 7.47
CA TYR A 63 -32.33 -18.49 7.67
C TYR A 63 -33.61 -19.01 6.99
N GLY A 64 -33.63 -20.29 6.56
CA GLY A 64 -34.82 -20.97 6.05
C GLY A 64 -35.25 -20.56 4.64
N ILE A 65 -34.36 -19.94 3.86
CA ILE A 65 -34.63 -19.48 2.49
C ILE A 65 -34.15 -20.55 1.51
N PRO A 66 -35.05 -21.09 0.66
CA PRO A 66 -34.69 -22.07 -0.36
C PRO A 66 -33.65 -21.50 -1.32
N TYR A 67 -32.51 -22.17 -1.47
CA TYR A 67 -31.47 -21.79 -2.41
C TYR A 67 -31.17 -22.95 -3.36
N ASN A 68 -31.12 -22.67 -4.66
CA ASN A 68 -30.80 -23.67 -5.68
C ASN A 68 -29.27 -23.81 -5.79
N PHE A 69 -28.71 -24.63 -4.91
CA PHE A 69 -27.27 -24.92 -4.88
C PHE A 69 -26.85 -25.72 -6.12
N THR A 70 -25.94 -25.15 -6.91
CA THR A 70 -25.21 -25.91 -7.94
C THR A 70 -23.83 -26.28 -7.41
N GLU A 71 -23.67 -27.55 -7.03
CA GLU A 71 -22.41 -28.14 -6.54
C GLU A 71 -21.22 -27.84 -7.47
N ASN A 72 -21.46 -27.79 -8.79
CA ASN A 72 -20.44 -27.44 -9.77
C ASN A 72 -19.85 -26.04 -9.60
N ARG A 73 -20.67 -25.05 -9.26
CA ARG A 73 -20.19 -23.67 -9.05
C ARG A 73 -19.42 -23.57 -7.74
N PHE A 74 -19.90 -24.27 -6.73
CA PHE A 74 -19.22 -24.37 -5.44
C PHE A 74 -17.82 -24.98 -5.56
N LEU A 75 -17.71 -26.12 -6.25
CA LEU A 75 -16.43 -26.75 -6.54
C LEU A 75 -15.52 -25.85 -7.38
N PHE A 76 -16.09 -25.06 -8.29
CA PHE A 76 -15.34 -24.06 -9.05
C PHE A 76 -14.75 -22.99 -8.11
N ASP A 77 -15.58 -22.28 -7.33
CA ASP A 77 -15.11 -21.19 -6.45
C ASP A 77 -14.12 -21.71 -5.39
N LEU A 78 -14.36 -22.90 -4.85
CA LEU A 78 -13.43 -23.53 -3.89
C LEU A 78 -12.13 -24.00 -4.57
N GLY A 79 -12.22 -24.52 -5.79
CA GLY A 79 -11.06 -24.88 -6.61
C GLY A 79 -10.17 -23.68 -6.93
N GLN A 80 -10.73 -22.46 -6.97
CA GLN A 80 -9.94 -21.26 -7.18
C GLN A 80 -8.98 -20.92 -6.03
N LEU A 81 -9.21 -21.41 -4.80
CA LEU A 81 -8.22 -21.33 -3.71
C LEU A 81 -6.92 -22.10 -4.03
N LEU A 82 -7.00 -23.10 -4.92
CA LEU A 82 -5.82 -23.82 -5.42
C LEU A 82 -5.03 -23.02 -6.45
N ASN A 83 -5.65 -22.03 -7.09
CA ASN A 83 -5.08 -21.27 -8.19
C ASN A 83 -4.40 -19.96 -7.77
N GLY A 84 -4.68 -19.41 -6.58
CA GLY A 84 -3.96 -18.26 -6.01
C GLY A 84 -4.29 -16.88 -6.61
N ASP A 85 -5.12 -16.82 -7.67
CA ASP A 85 -5.47 -15.56 -8.35
C ASP A 85 -6.54 -14.73 -7.61
N ALA A 86 -6.17 -14.08 -6.50
CA ALA A 86 -7.04 -13.18 -5.72
C ALA A 86 -8.30 -13.80 -5.09
N ASN A 87 -8.45 -15.12 -5.12
CA ASN A 87 -9.59 -15.82 -4.50
C ASN A 87 -9.37 -16.12 -3.00
N GLU A 88 -8.18 -15.84 -2.48
CA GLU A 88 -7.81 -15.97 -1.07
C GLU A 88 -8.72 -15.11 -0.16
N PHE A 89 -9.25 -14.00 -0.70
CA PHE A 89 -10.19 -13.13 0.00
C PHE A 89 -11.51 -13.79 0.40
N GLY A 90 -11.88 -14.93 -0.22
CA GLY A 90 -13.05 -15.74 0.15
C GLY A 90 -12.77 -16.78 1.23
N LEU A 91 -11.50 -17.05 1.58
CA LEU A 91 -11.12 -18.06 2.56
C LEU A 91 -11.77 -17.85 3.95
N PRO A 92 -11.84 -16.63 4.52
CA PRO A 92 -12.47 -16.43 5.82
C PRO A 92 -13.93 -16.89 5.82
N GLU A 93 -14.62 -16.79 4.69
CA GLU A 93 -16.00 -17.23 4.61
C GLU A 93 -16.15 -18.74 4.54
N VAL A 94 -15.30 -19.41 3.76
CA VAL A 94 -15.25 -20.88 3.71
C VAL A 94 -15.00 -21.43 5.11
N VAL A 95 -14.08 -20.81 5.87
CA VAL A 95 -13.82 -21.20 7.25
C VAL A 95 -15.02 -20.95 8.15
N ARG A 96 -15.65 -19.77 8.08
CA ARG A 96 -16.86 -19.47 8.86
C ARG A 96 -18.00 -20.44 8.55
N PHE A 97 -18.17 -20.78 7.28
CA PHE A 97 -19.15 -21.74 6.82
C PHE A 97 -18.91 -23.11 7.45
N LEU A 98 -17.66 -23.61 7.40
CA LEU A 98 -17.29 -24.84 8.08
C LEU A 98 -17.72 -24.73 9.54
N GLN A 99 -17.41 -23.63 10.25
CA GLN A 99 -17.77 -23.48 11.68
C GLN A 99 -19.26 -23.71 12.00
N TYR A 100 -20.19 -23.52 11.05
CA TYR A 100 -21.63 -23.70 11.30
C TYR A 100 -22.19 -25.09 10.97
N THR A 101 -21.59 -25.84 10.05
CA THR A 101 -22.12 -27.14 9.59
C THR A 101 -21.01 -28.12 9.23
N ASN A 102 -21.27 -29.42 9.32
CA ASN A 102 -20.37 -30.48 8.86
C ASN A 102 -20.84 -31.15 7.56
N GLU A 103 -22.01 -30.77 7.04
CA GLU A 103 -22.65 -31.41 5.90
C GLU A 103 -21.74 -31.47 4.65
N TYR A 104 -20.95 -30.42 4.44
CA TYR A 104 -20.09 -30.27 3.27
C TYR A 104 -18.61 -30.49 3.57
N ASP A 105 -18.26 -30.98 4.77
CA ASP A 105 -16.86 -31.25 5.15
C ASP A 105 -16.21 -32.22 4.15
N HIS A 106 -16.96 -33.22 3.70
CA HIS A 106 -16.50 -34.22 2.72
C HIS A 106 -16.15 -33.64 1.34
N ILE A 107 -16.67 -32.45 1.00
CA ILE A 107 -16.35 -31.73 -0.24
C ILE A 107 -15.25 -30.69 0.00
N ILE A 108 -15.32 -29.96 1.12
CA ILE A 108 -14.41 -28.83 1.38
C ILE A 108 -13.03 -29.29 1.83
N LEU A 109 -12.98 -30.23 2.78
CA LEU A 109 -11.72 -30.65 3.40
C LEU A 109 -10.72 -31.22 2.40
N PRO A 110 -11.11 -32.04 1.40
CA PRO A 110 -10.18 -32.51 0.37
C PRO A 110 -9.48 -31.38 -0.42
N ILE A 111 -10.12 -30.21 -0.56
CA ILE A 111 -9.52 -29.05 -1.22
C ILE A 111 -8.63 -28.29 -0.24
N LEU A 112 -9.11 -27.98 0.96
CA LEU A 112 -8.33 -27.25 1.97
C LEU A 112 -7.06 -28.00 2.40
N LYS A 113 -7.07 -29.33 2.45
CA LYS A 113 -5.88 -30.15 2.72
C LYS A 113 -4.76 -29.98 1.68
N LYS A 114 -5.10 -29.51 0.47
CA LYS A 114 -4.14 -29.21 -0.61
C LYS A 114 -3.69 -27.75 -0.61
N VAL A 115 -4.36 -26.89 0.15
CA VAL A 115 -4.00 -25.47 0.25
C VAL A 115 -2.85 -25.32 1.25
N PRO A 116 -1.70 -24.77 0.83
CA PRO A 116 -0.69 -24.30 1.78
C PRO A 116 -1.22 -23.07 2.52
N PHE A 117 -1.29 -23.13 3.85
CA PHE A 117 -1.73 -22.00 4.68
C PHE A 117 -0.59 -21.08 5.09
N TYR A 118 0.63 -21.44 4.71
CA TYR A 118 1.83 -20.65 4.92
C TYR A 118 2.78 -20.84 3.74
N LEU A 119 3.77 -19.96 3.64
CA LEU A 119 4.74 -19.94 2.54
C LEU A 119 5.43 -21.31 2.41
N THR A 120 5.41 -21.87 1.21
CA THR A 120 6.09 -23.12 0.85
C THR A 120 7.14 -22.89 -0.23
N ARG A 121 8.16 -23.75 -0.26
CA ARG A 121 9.20 -23.72 -1.29
C ARG A 121 8.61 -23.92 -2.69
N GLY A 122 9.04 -23.11 -3.65
CA GLY A 122 8.54 -23.12 -5.03
C GLY A 122 7.12 -22.58 -5.20
N GLU A 123 6.59 -21.82 -4.23
CA GLU A 123 5.30 -21.15 -4.39
C GLU A 123 5.35 -20.18 -5.57
N THR A 124 4.36 -20.25 -6.45
CA THR A 124 4.29 -19.44 -7.67
C THR A 124 3.07 -18.52 -7.73
N ARG A 125 2.04 -18.80 -6.93
CA ARG A 125 0.67 -18.32 -7.14
C ARG A 125 0.14 -17.46 -6.00
N ARG A 126 0.43 -17.80 -4.74
CA ARG A 126 -0.23 -17.20 -3.58
C ARG A 126 0.60 -16.13 -2.89
N ALA A 127 -0.06 -15.05 -2.50
CA ALA A 127 0.57 -14.00 -1.71
C ALA A 127 0.24 -14.19 -0.22
N TYR A 128 1.26 -14.17 0.64
CA TYR A 128 1.06 -14.37 2.09
C TYR A 128 1.35 -13.12 2.92
N TRP A 129 1.87 -12.06 2.29
CA TRP A 129 2.71 -11.08 3.00
C TRP A 129 2.16 -9.67 3.12
N SER A 130 1.03 -9.34 2.48
CA SER A 130 0.35 -8.08 2.83
C SER A 130 -0.32 -8.23 4.20
N GLU A 131 -0.59 -7.12 4.90
CA GLU A 131 -1.17 -7.17 6.25
C GLU A 131 -2.52 -7.90 6.26
N ASN A 132 -3.38 -7.59 5.30
CA ASN A 132 -4.67 -8.27 5.16
C ASN A 132 -4.53 -9.78 4.88
N LEU A 133 -3.56 -10.19 4.05
CA LEU A 133 -3.32 -11.60 3.72
C LEU A 133 -2.76 -12.36 4.93
N LEU A 134 -1.89 -11.73 5.72
CA LEU A 134 -1.44 -12.32 6.99
C LEU A 134 -2.62 -12.59 7.93
N HIS A 135 -3.59 -11.67 8.04
CA HIS A 135 -4.80 -11.92 8.81
C HIS A 135 -5.63 -13.06 8.21
N ILE A 136 -5.91 -13.03 6.91
CA ILE A 136 -6.72 -14.05 6.23
C ILE A 136 -6.12 -15.45 6.43
N TRP A 137 -4.85 -15.64 6.08
CA TRP A 137 -4.18 -16.94 6.14
C TRP A 137 -4.03 -17.44 7.58
N THR A 138 -3.50 -16.61 8.47
CA THR A 138 -3.18 -17.02 9.85
C THR A 138 -4.44 -17.32 10.65
N THR A 139 -5.48 -16.50 10.54
CA THR A 139 -6.74 -16.74 11.27
C THR A 139 -7.49 -17.96 10.75
N SER A 140 -7.53 -18.14 9.43
CA SER A 140 -8.21 -19.27 8.78
C SER A 140 -7.54 -20.60 9.13
N ALA A 141 -6.21 -20.66 9.04
CA ALA A 141 -5.44 -21.83 9.42
C ALA A 141 -5.70 -22.24 10.88
N PHE A 142 -5.75 -21.25 11.78
CA PHE A 142 -5.91 -21.49 13.21
C PHE A 142 -7.27 -22.11 13.54
N LEU A 143 -8.34 -21.55 12.98
CA LEU A 143 -9.69 -22.08 13.20
C LEU A 143 -9.91 -23.45 12.56
N ILE A 144 -9.29 -23.71 11.41
CA ILE A 144 -9.31 -25.05 10.78
C ILE A 144 -8.60 -26.06 11.69
N GLN A 145 -7.40 -25.71 12.20
CA GLN A 145 -6.63 -26.58 13.08
C GLN A 145 -7.37 -26.87 14.40
N GLU A 146 -8.00 -25.87 15.02
CA GLU A 146 -8.79 -26.06 16.25
C GLU A 146 -9.99 -27.00 16.00
N ARG A 147 -10.73 -26.78 14.92
CA ARG A 147 -11.95 -27.54 14.63
C ARG A 147 -11.67 -28.97 14.19
N PHE A 148 -10.64 -29.16 13.37
CA PHE A 148 -10.32 -30.43 12.72
C PHE A 148 -8.99 -31.00 13.22
N ALA A 149 -8.81 -31.06 14.55
CA ALA A 149 -7.55 -31.46 15.18
C ALA A 149 -7.06 -32.87 14.80
N ASN A 150 -7.95 -33.75 14.32
CA ASN A 150 -7.62 -35.11 13.88
C ASN A 150 -7.24 -35.19 12.39
N GLU A 151 -7.30 -34.07 11.66
CA GLU A 151 -7.01 -33.99 10.24
C GLU A 151 -5.64 -33.35 9.99
N THR A 152 -4.94 -33.84 8.98
CA THR A 152 -3.62 -33.30 8.60
C THR A 152 -3.79 -32.21 7.54
N PHE A 153 -3.45 -30.97 7.89
CA PHE A 153 -3.34 -29.84 6.97
C PHE A 153 -1.90 -29.38 6.84
N ASN A 154 -1.59 -28.67 5.75
CA ASN A 154 -0.31 -28.02 5.56
C ASN A 154 -0.24 -26.71 6.36
N ILE A 155 -0.04 -26.85 7.67
CA ILE A 155 0.02 -25.77 8.66
C ILE A 155 1.31 -25.92 9.46
N ASP A 156 2.05 -24.81 9.62
CA ASP A 156 3.30 -24.82 10.38
C ASP A 156 3.08 -24.79 11.90
N ALA A 157 4.07 -25.26 12.66
CA ALA A 157 3.97 -25.40 14.11
C ALA A 157 3.94 -24.06 14.88
N ASN A 158 4.32 -22.93 14.26
CA ASN A 158 4.39 -21.64 14.95
C ASN A 158 3.11 -20.79 14.83
N LEU A 159 2.06 -21.35 14.20
CA LEU A 159 0.82 -20.66 13.88
C LEU A 159 0.21 -19.89 15.07
N ARG A 160 0.08 -20.53 16.24
CA ARG A 160 -0.53 -19.90 17.43
C ARG A 160 0.24 -18.65 17.87
N ASN A 161 1.57 -18.74 17.95
CA ASN A 161 2.41 -17.63 18.38
C ASN A 161 2.37 -16.48 17.36
N ARG A 162 2.42 -16.81 16.05
CA ARG A 162 2.29 -15.83 14.97
C ARG A 162 0.96 -15.09 15.06
N LEU A 163 -0.15 -15.81 15.25
CA LEU A 163 -1.49 -15.21 15.37
C LEU A 163 -1.58 -14.28 16.57
N LEU A 164 -1.15 -14.75 17.74
CA LEU A 164 -1.22 -13.96 18.96
C LEU A 164 -0.37 -12.70 18.87
N TRP A 165 0.84 -12.79 18.30
CA TRP A 165 1.68 -11.64 18.01
C TRP A 165 0.97 -10.65 17.08
N LEU A 166 0.42 -11.13 15.96
CA LEU A 166 -0.26 -10.30 14.97
C LEU A 166 -1.43 -9.54 15.61
N LEU A 167 -2.30 -10.23 16.35
CA LEU A 167 -3.45 -9.62 17.02
C LEU A 167 -3.05 -8.57 18.07
N ARG A 168 -1.99 -8.85 18.85
CA ARG A 168 -1.47 -7.92 19.86
C ARG A 168 -0.85 -6.68 19.24
N ALA A 169 -0.06 -6.85 18.18
CA ALA A 169 0.53 -5.74 17.44
C ALA A 169 -0.57 -4.79 16.94
N ARG A 170 -1.59 -5.31 16.23
CA ARG A 170 -2.68 -4.47 15.72
C ARG A 170 -3.52 -3.82 16.81
N SER A 171 -3.70 -4.51 17.93
CA SER A 171 -4.42 -3.97 19.08
C SER A 171 -3.73 -2.74 19.69
N THR A 172 -2.40 -2.66 19.63
CA THR A 172 -1.62 -1.58 20.25
C THR A 172 -1.22 -0.48 19.28
N THR A 173 -1.01 -0.81 18.00
CA THR A 173 -0.38 0.10 17.03
C THR A 173 -1.27 0.50 15.87
N GLY A 174 -2.46 -0.11 15.76
CA GLY A 174 -3.32 0.04 14.59
C GLY A 174 -2.84 -0.79 13.41
N PHE A 175 -3.41 -0.51 12.24
CA PHE A 175 -3.20 -1.29 11.01
C PHE A 175 -2.32 -0.52 10.03
N TYR A 176 -1.37 -1.19 9.38
CA TYR A 176 -0.54 -0.59 8.33
C TYR A 176 -1.37 -0.26 7.08
N GLU A 177 -2.38 -1.08 6.77
CA GLU A 177 -3.32 -0.85 5.67
C GLU A 177 -4.54 -0.04 6.12
N PHE A 178 -4.33 0.97 6.96
CA PHE A 178 -5.39 1.79 7.54
C PHE A 178 -6.27 2.46 6.50
N ASN A 179 -7.53 2.69 6.90
CA ASN A 179 -8.58 3.28 6.08
C ASN A 179 -8.79 2.61 4.71
N SER A 180 -8.23 1.41 4.47
CA SER A 180 -8.35 0.71 3.20
C SER A 180 -9.81 0.30 2.96
N GLU A 181 -10.49 0.99 2.04
CA GLU A 181 -11.84 0.59 1.63
C GLU A 181 -11.89 -0.87 1.13
N ARG A 182 -10.84 -1.29 0.44
CA ARG A 182 -10.76 -2.63 -0.16
C ARG A 182 -10.45 -3.70 0.87
N TYR A 183 -9.46 -3.47 1.73
CA TYR A 183 -8.88 -4.54 2.56
C TYR A 183 -9.46 -4.59 3.98
N LEU A 184 -9.98 -3.48 4.51
CA LEU A 184 -10.56 -3.42 5.86
C LEU A 184 -11.61 -4.50 6.08
N ILE A 185 -12.46 -4.77 5.09
CA ILE A 185 -13.55 -5.75 5.19
C ILE A 185 -13.04 -7.19 5.34
N HIS A 186 -11.95 -7.55 4.65
CA HIS A 186 -11.38 -8.89 4.70
C HIS A 186 -10.62 -9.10 6.01
N THR A 187 -9.89 -8.08 6.46
CA THR A 187 -9.27 -8.07 7.79
C THR A 187 -10.32 -8.19 8.89
N LEU A 188 -11.39 -7.40 8.83
CA LEU A 188 -12.50 -7.45 9.79
C LEU A 188 -13.13 -8.85 9.85
N SER A 189 -13.38 -9.46 8.69
CA SER A 189 -13.93 -10.83 8.57
C SER A 189 -13.08 -11.86 9.32
N SER A 190 -11.77 -11.78 9.11
CA SER A 190 -10.77 -12.66 9.72
C SER A 190 -10.77 -12.52 11.25
N LEU A 191 -10.83 -11.28 11.76
CA LEU A 191 -10.86 -11.01 13.20
C LEU A 191 -12.15 -11.48 13.86
N LEU A 192 -13.31 -11.25 13.22
CA LEU A 192 -14.61 -11.66 13.76
C LEU A 192 -14.75 -13.19 13.85
N ASN A 193 -14.25 -13.92 12.85
CA ASN A 193 -14.25 -15.37 12.90
C ASN A 193 -13.45 -15.90 14.10
N VAL A 194 -12.28 -15.32 14.37
CA VAL A 194 -11.48 -15.72 15.54
C VAL A 194 -12.18 -15.37 16.84
N TRP A 195 -12.76 -14.17 16.94
CA TRP A 195 -13.56 -13.79 18.10
C TRP A 195 -14.69 -14.79 18.37
N GLU A 196 -15.41 -15.22 17.34
CA GLU A 196 -16.58 -16.06 17.54
C GLU A 196 -16.20 -17.51 17.83
N PHE A 197 -15.35 -18.11 17.00
CA PHE A 197 -15.18 -19.56 16.95
C PHE A 197 -13.94 -20.07 17.67
N SER A 198 -12.99 -19.21 18.03
CA SER A 198 -11.79 -19.69 18.70
C SER A 198 -12.10 -20.26 20.08
N LEU A 199 -11.48 -21.40 20.38
CA LEU A 199 -11.53 -22.04 21.71
C LEU A 199 -10.45 -21.46 22.65
N ASP A 200 -9.37 -20.92 22.08
CA ASP A 200 -8.33 -20.20 22.82
C ASP A 200 -8.81 -18.81 23.29
N LEU A 201 -9.06 -18.69 24.60
CA LEU A 201 -9.56 -17.46 25.21
C LEU A 201 -8.62 -16.25 25.06
N GLU A 202 -7.30 -16.49 24.99
CA GLU A 202 -6.31 -15.42 24.86
C GLU A 202 -6.36 -14.83 23.44
N ILE A 203 -6.39 -15.70 22.42
CA ILE A 203 -6.52 -15.32 21.02
C ILE A 203 -7.87 -14.67 20.75
N LYS A 204 -8.95 -15.25 21.27
CA LYS A 204 -10.30 -14.69 21.19
C LYS A 204 -10.34 -13.25 21.73
N GLN A 205 -9.82 -13.02 22.94
CA GLN A 205 -9.81 -11.68 23.52
C GLN A 205 -8.91 -10.70 22.76
N ALA A 206 -7.75 -11.15 22.25
CA ALA A 206 -6.89 -10.33 21.41
C ALA A 206 -7.57 -9.93 20.09
N ALA A 207 -8.32 -10.85 19.47
CA ALA A 207 -9.09 -10.58 18.25
C ALA A 207 -10.17 -9.52 18.50
N LYS A 208 -10.90 -9.59 19.61
CA LYS A 208 -11.88 -8.55 19.99
C LYS A 208 -11.26 -7.16 20.08
N VAL A 209 -10.10 -7.04 20.73
CA VAL A 209 -9.43 -5.74 20.87
C VAL A 209 -9.01 -5.22 19.49
N ALA A 210 -8.41 -6.06 18.65
CA ALA A 210 -8.04 -5.69 17.29
C ALA A 210 -9.26 -5.28 16.44
N THR A 211 -10.38 -5.99 16.54
CA THR A 211 -11.65 -5.63 15.87
C THR A 211 -12.13 -4.25 16.30
N ILE A 212 -12.14 -3.97 17.60
CA ILE A 212 -12.58 -2.65 18.11
C ILE A 212 -11.62 -1.56 17.64
N THR A 213 -10.30 -1.80 17.63
CA THR A 213 -9.32 -0.85 17.13
C THR A 213 -9.56 -0.52 15.65
N LEU A 214 -9.77 -1.53 14.80
CA LEU A 214 -10.06 -1.35 13.37
C LEU A 214 -11.34 -0.52 13.14
N LEU A 215 -12.41 -0.80 13.90
CA LEU A 215 -13.68 -0.10 13.75
C LEU A 215 -13.65 1.33 14.34
N LYS A 216 -12.79 1.61 15.32
CA LYS A 216 -12.52 2.96 15.80
C LYS A 216 -11.83 3.82 14.73
N GLU A 217 -10.95 3.25 13.92
CA GLU A 217 -10.37 3.95 12.77
C GLU A 217 -11.46 4.31 11.74
N LEU A 218 -12.33 3.36 11.41
CA LEU A 218 -13.46 3.59 10.49
C LEU A 218 -14.38 4.72 10.97
N THR A 219 -14.82 4.69 12.23
CA THR A 219 -15.77 5.69 12.77
C THR A 219 -15.14 7.07 12.95
N ARG A 220 -13.84 7.14 13.20
CA ARG A 220 -13.11 8.42 13.20
C ARG A 220 -13.15 9.07 11.82
N SER A 221 -13.01 8.27 10.76
CA SER A 221 -12.99 8.69 9.36
C SER A 221 -14.38 9.01 8.77
N LEU A 222 -15.45 8.88 9.55
CA LEU A 222 -16.84 9.08 9.12
C LEU A 222 -17.30 10.54 9.26
N ASN A 223 -17.84 11.15 8.21
CA ASN A 223 -18.57 12.42 8.30
C ASN A 223 -20.08 12.22 8.60
N SER A 224 -20.80 13.29 8.91
CA SER A 224 -22.25 13.21 9.24
C SER A 224 -23.15 12.75 8.07
N ARG A 225 -22.64 12.71 6.83
CA ARG A 225 -23.35 12.19 5.65
C ARG A 225 -23.07 10.71 5.37
N GLY A 226 -22.26 10.05 6.20
CA GLY A 226 -21.95 8.63 6.00
C GLY A 226 -20.72 8.36 5.12
N ASN A 227 -20.03 9.40 4.65
CA ASN A 227 -18.85 9.24 3.82
C ASN A 227 -17.61 8.98 4.70
N VAL A 228 -16.85 7.95 4.34
CA VAL A 228 -15.64 7.47 5.04
C VAL A 228 -14.40 7.52 4.14
N ILE A 229 -14.51 8.14 2.96
CA ILE A 229 -13.38 8.26 2.04
C ILE A 229 -12.43 9.32 2.60
N VAL A 230 -11.29 8.84 3.07
CA VAL A 230 -10.21 9.63 3.65
C VAL A 230 -8.88 9.22 3.03
N VAL A 231 -7.80 9.79 3.56
CA VAL A 231 -6.45 9.31 3.32
C VAL A 231 -6.31 7.82 3.65
N ASP A 232 -5.60 7.08 2.80
CA ASP A 232 -5.39 5.64 2.98
C ASP A 232 -4.03 5.15 2.51
N ALA A 233 -3.57 4.08 3.17
CA ALA A 233 -2.33 3.40 2.84
C ALA A 233 -2.47 2.41 1.68
N ARG A 234 -3.66 1.85 1.47
CA ARG A 234 -3.93 0.85 0.44
C ARG A 234 -5.35 0.98 -0.10
N SER A 235 -5.52 1.42 -1.34
CA SER A 235 -6.82 1.53 -1.99
C SER A 235 -6.70 1.51 -3.52
N GLY A 236 -7.83 1.58 -4.21
CA GLY A 236 -7.85 1.88 -5.64
C GLY A 236 -7.78 3.39 -5.90
N PRO A 237 -7.72 3.79 -7.18
CA PRO A 237 -7.69 5.20 -7.58
C PRO A 237 -8.85 6.00 -6.96
N LEU A 238 -8.58 7.22 -6.49
CA LEU A 238 -9.59 8.07 -5.83
C LEU A 238 -10.82 8.31 -6.72
N GLN A 239 -10.64 8.44 -8.03
CA GLN A 239 -11.75 8.56 -9.00
C GLN A 239 -12.75 7.39 -8.97
N ASN A 240 -12.35 6.23 -8.47
CA ASN A 240 -13.20 5.04 -8.40
C ASN A 240 -13.88 4.92 -7.03
N LYS A 241 -13.63 5.85 -6.10
CA LYS A 241 -14.23 5.87 -4.77
C LYS A 241 -15.50 6.71 -4.82
N LEU A 242 -16.61 6.02 -5.00
CA LEU A 242 -17.94 6.60 -5.10
C LEU A 242 -18.65 6.54 -3.75
N PHE A 243 -19.63 7.44 -3.56
CA PHE A 243 -20.59 7.35 -2.47
C PHE A 243 -21.90 6.68 -2.95
N PRO A 244 -22.50 5.77 -2.18
CA PRO A 244 -21.98 5.19 -0.94
C PRO A 244 -20.78 4.26 -1.22
N SER A 245 -19.72 4.40 -0.43
CA SER A 245 -18.56 3.51 -0.53
C SER A 245 -18.85 2.17 0.15
N ARG A 246 -18.03 1.15 -0.13
CA ARG A 246 -18.15 -0.16 0.54
C ARG A 246 -18.09 -0.01 2.05
N THR A 247 -17.13 0.75 2.54
CA THR A 247 -16.98 1.04 3.98
C THR A 247 -18.05 1.99 4.52
N GLY A 248 -18.73 2.77 3.67
CA GLY A 248 -19.88 3.59 4.05
C GLY A 248 -21.08 2.74 4.50
N VAL A 249 -21.31 1.59 3.87
CA VAL A 249 -22.35 0.63 4.31
C VAL A 249 -22.01 0.07 5.70
N LEU A 250 -20.74 -0.26 5.94
CA LEU A 250 -20.27 -0.73 7.25
C LEU A 250 -20.44 0.36 8.32
N ALA A 251 -20.09 1.60 7.98
CA ALA A 251 -20.24 2.76 8.88
C ALA A 251 -21.71 3.03 9.21
N GLN A 252 -22.61 2.95 8.22
CA GLN A 252 -24.06 3.04 8.39
C GLN A 252 -24.57 1.95 9.34
N LEU A 253 -24.14 0.71 9.14
CA LEU A 253 -24.58 -0.40 9.97
C LEU A 253 -24.09 -0.23 11.42
N LEU A 254 -22.83 0.14 11.58
CA LEU A 254 -22.21 0.37 12.89
C LEU A 254 -22.85 1.54 13.63
N THR A 255 -22.99 2.71 13.00
CA THR A 255 -23.32 3.97 13.68
C THR A 255 -24.75 4.47 13.44
N GLY A 256 -25.38 4.07 12.33
CA GLY A 256 -26.65 4.62 11.86
C GLY A 256 -26.51 5.91 11.06
N ILE A 257 -25.29 6.40 10.85
CA ILE A 257 -25.01 7.66 10.15
C ILE A 257 -24.88 7.39 8.65
N GLY A 258 -25.49 8.26 7.84
CA GLY A 258 -25.39 8.24 6.39
C GLY A 258 -26.68 7.88 5.69
N PHE A 259 -26.56 7.25 4.52
CA PHE A 259 -27.71 6.77 3.78
C PHE A 259 -28.47 5.73 4.61
N THR A 260 -29.81 5.78 4.60
CA THR A 260 -30.60 4.81 5.37
C THR A 260 -30.88 3.61 4.50
N LEU A 261 -30.45 2.42 4.94
CA LEU A 261 -30.89 1.16 4.36
C LEU A 261 -32.37 0.95 4.74
N THR A 262 -33.30 1.19 3.82
CA THR A 262 -34.72 0.84 3.95
C THR A 262 -35.09 -0.26 2.96
N ASN A 263 -36.13 -1.03 3.25
CA ASN A 263 -36.68 -2.02 2.31
C ASN A 263 -37.09 -1.38 0.96
N GLU A 264 -37.52 -0.11 0.97
CA GLU A 264 -37.92 0.63 -0.23
C GLU A 264 -36.73 1.17 -1.03
N SER A 265 -35.62 1.49 -0.35
CA SER A 265 -34.37 1.95 -0.97
C SER A 265 -33.61 0.83 -1.69
N PHE A 266 -34.05 -0.43 -1.61
CA PHE A 266 -33.47 -1.55 -2.35
C PHE A 266 -34.36 -1.94 -3.53
N ASN A 267 -34.16 -1.26 -4.66
CA ASN A 267 -34.61 -1.77 -5.96
C ASN A 267 -33.51 -2.63 -6.60
N GLU A 268 -33.84 -3.38 -7.66
CA GLU A 268 -32.86 -4.21 -8.40
C GLU A 268 -31.62 -3.43 -8.85
N SER A 269 -31.75 -2.12 -9.14
CA SER A 269 -30.62 -1.27 -9.51
C SER A 269 -29.63 -1.04 -8.36
N ILE A 270 -30.09 -1.05 -7.11
CA ILE A 270 -29.26 -0.89 -5.91
C ILE A 270 -28.65 -2.23 -5.48
N CYS A 271 -29.34 -3.35 -5.67
CA CYS A 271 -28.70 -4.69 -5.62
C CYS A 271 -27.68 -4.88 -6.76
N ALA A 272 -27.62 -3.99 -7.77
CA ALA A 272 -26.58 -4.00 -8.79
C ALA A 272 -25.48 -2.94 -8.54
N SER A 273 -25.81 -1.80 -7.91
CA SER A 273 -24.92 -0.64 -7.73
C SER A 273 -24.22 -0.57 -6.37
N VAL A 274 -24.86 -0.97 -5.27
CA VAL A 274 -24.15 -1.28 -4.03
C VAL A 274 -23.39 -2.52 -4.40
N ASP A 275 -22.07 -2.42 -4.55
CA ASP A 275 -21.22 -3.52 -4.95
C ASP A 275 -21.57 -4.74 -4.10
N VAL A 276 -22.43 -5.63 -4.60
CA VAL A 276 -22.98 -6.73 -3.78
C VAL A 276 -21.84 -7.66 -3.39
N LYS A 277 -20.64 -7.51 -3.98
CA LYS A 277 -19.38 -8.05 -3.46
C LYS A 277 -19.11 -7.68 -1.99
N PHE A 278 -19.46 -6.47 -1.54
CA PHE A 278 -19.39 -6.03 -0.14
C PHE A 278 -20.23 -6.93 0.78
N PHE A 279 -21.49 -7.20 0.41
CA PHE A 279 -22.37 -8.12 1.13
C PHE A 279 -22.15 -9.59 0.81
N ARG A 280 -21.42 -9.93 -0.26
CA ARG A 280 -21.11 -11.31 -0.63
C ARG A 280 -20.09 -11.91 0.31
N VAL A 281 -19.10 -11.12 0.78
CA VAL A 281 -17.94 -11.69 1.48
C VAL A 281 -17.87 -11.36 2.98
N SER A 282 -18.02 -10.09 3.34
CA SER A 282 -17.65 -9.61 4.70
C SER A 282 -18.82 -8.99 5.45
N GLY A 283 -19.77 -8.39 4.74
CA GLY A 283 -20.99 -7.84 5.36
C GLY A 283 -21.78 -8.90 6.12
N ARG A 284 -21.88 -10.14 5.59
CA ARG A 284 -22.62 -11.25 6.23
C ARG A 284 -22.02 -11.68 7.57
N ILE A 285 -20.69 -11.70 7.66
CA ILE A 285 -19.97 -12.00 8.91
C ILE A 285 -20.32 -10.96 9.97
N PHE A 286 -20.31 -9.68 9.58
CA PHE A 286 -20.65 -8.57 10.47
C PHE A 286 -22.14 -8.50 10.83
N LEU A 287 -23.05 -9.11 10.06
CA LEU A 287 -24.48 -9.20 10.38
C LEU A 287 -24.80 -10.28 11.42
N ASP A 288 -23.94 -11.28 11.54
CA ASP A 288 -24.14 -12.43 12.42
C ASP A 288 -23.33 -12.34 13.73
N THR A 289 -22.48 -11.33 13.86
CA THR A 289 -21.57 -11.24 15.01
C THR A 289 -22.24 -10.77 16.29
N ASP A 290 -21.84 -11.36 17.42
CA ASP A 290 -22.30 -11.02 18.76
C ASP A 290 -21.36 -10.05 19.49
N VAL A 291 -20.22 -9.69 18.88
CA VAL A 291 -19.20 -8.85 19.54
C VAL A 291 -19.80 -7.52 20.02
N ASN A 292 -19.48 -7.12 21.24
CA ASN A 292 -19.89 -5.81 21.76
C ASN A 292 -19.03 -4.71 21.13
N LEU A 293 -19.64 -3.93 20.23
CA LEU A 293 -19.01 -2.85 19.47
C LEU A 293 -19.26 -1.46 20.03
N THR A 294 -19.85 -1.34 21.23
CA THR A 294 -20.23 -0.05 21.83
C THR A 294 -19.09 0.96 21.81
N ASP A 295 -17.88 0.54 22.19
CA ASP A 295 -16.69 1.38 22.21
C ASP A 295 -16.33 1.97 20.83
N ALA A 296 -16.59 1.23 19.74
CA ALA A 296 -16.35 1.71 18.39
C ALA A 296 -17.51 2.59 17.88
N ILE A 297 -18.74 2.33 18.31
CA ILE A 297 -19.89 3.18 17.95
C ILE A 297 -19.75 4.56 18.59
N LEU A 298 -19.43 4.58 19.89
CA LEU A 298 -19.29 5.81 20.68
C LEU A 298 -17.99 6.59 20.39
N SER A 299 -17.08 6.05 19.56
CA SER A 299 -15.90 6.82 19.14
C SER A 299 -16.16 7.79 17.99
N TYR A 300 -17.35 7.74 17.38
CA TYR A 300 -17.75 8.75 16.41
C TYR A 300 -17.81 10.14 17.07
N GLN A 301 -17.25 11.12 16.37
CA GLN A 301 -17.33 12.54 16.73
C GLN A 301 -17.68 13.32 15.47
N GLU A 302 -18.65 14.24 15.55
CA GLU A 302 -19.08 15.04 14.41
C GLU A 302 -18.01 16.06 14.00
N SER A 303 -17.26 16.58 14.96
CA SER A 303 -16.14 17.48 14.71
C SER A 303 -14.85 16.94 15.31
N VAL A 304 -13.79 16.95 14.52
CA VAL A 304 -12.44 16.49 14.89
C VAL A 304 -11.43 17.42 14.24
N SER A 305 -10.42 17.85 14.99
CA SER A 305 -9.23 18.50 14.44
C SER A 305 -8.02 17.95 15.17
N THR A 306 -7.39 16.95 14.59
CA THR A 306 -6.33 16.19 15.27
C THR A 306 -5.25 15.73 14.30
N VAL A 307 -4.07 15.48 14.86
CA VAL A 307 -3.01 14.71 14.23
C VAL A 307 -2.84 13.43 15.02
N TYR A 308 -2.84 12.29 14.35
CA TYR A 308 -2.62 11.00 15.00
C TYR A 308 -1.63 10.18 14.19
N GLN A 309 -0.94 9.27 14.87
CA GLN A 309 -0.03 8.34 14.24
C GLN A 309 -0.75 7.02 13.98
N VAL A 310 -0.52 6.45 12.80
CA VAL A 310 -0.92 5.10 12.45
C VAL A 310 0.32 4.26 12.17
N GLY A 311 0.28 2.99 12.55
CA GLY A 311 1.41 2.10 12.40
C GLY A 311 2.58 2.45 13.33
N LEU A 312 3.61 1.62 13.24
CA LEU A 312 4.86 1.76 13.97
C LEU A 312 5.95 2.38 13.11
N SER A 313 6.96 2.94 13.77
CA SER A 313 8.24 3.19 13.10
C SER A 313 8.90 1.89 12.68
N TYR A 314 9.88 2.02 11.79
CA TYR A 314 10.74 0.91 11.37
C TYR A 314 11.36 0.22 12.59
N GLU A 315 11.99 0.99 13.47
CA GLU A 315 12.71 0.51 14.65
C GLU A 315 11.77 -0.16 15.64
N ALA A 316 10.61 0.46 15.86
CA ALA A 316 9.59 -0.09 16.74
C ALA A 316 9.07 -1.43 16.19
N THR A 317 8.93 -1.57 14.88
CA THR A 317 8.50 -2.86 14.31
C THR A 317 9.57 -3.94 14.43
N GLN A 318 10.83 -3.62 14.20
CA GLN A 318 11.92 -4.57 14.45
C GLN A 318 11.92 -5.02 15.90
N GLU A 319 11.75 -4.08 16.82
CA GLU A 319 11.77 -4.35 18.25
C GLU A 319 10.60 -5.25 18.67
N ILE A 320 9.38 -5.04 18.16
CA ILE A 320 8.24 -5.90 18.50
C ILE A 320 8.25 -7.24 17.78
N SER A 321 8.99 -7.37 16.67
CA SER A 321 9.04 -8.60 15.86
C SER A 321 10.26 -9.47 16.18
N LYS A 322 11.22 -8.99 16.98
CA LYS A 322 12.43 -9.73 17.36
C LYS A 322 12.15 -11.03 18.11
N ASP A 323 11.04 -11.08 18.85
CA ASP A 323 10.65 -12.23 19.67
C ASP A 323 9.82 -13.26 18.88
N LEU A 324 9.57 -13.01 17.58
CA LEU A 324 8.97 -14.01 16.71
C LEU A 324 9.93 -15.19 16.55
N ALA A 325 9.43 -16.39 16.88
CA ALA A 325 10.26 -17.60 16.94
C ALA A 325 10.90 -17.98 15.59
N SER A 326 10.26 -17.64 14.48
CA SER A 326 10.77 -17.90 13.13
C SER A 326 11.34 -16.61 12.51
N PRO A 327 12.56 -16.64 11.94
CA PRO A 327 13.08 -15.51 11.17
C PRO A 327 12.17 -15.15 10.00
N TRP A 328 11.47 -16.14 9.42
CA TRP A 328 10.53 -15.92 8.34
C TRP A 328 9.29 -15.13 8.79
N ASP A 329 8.80 -15.36 10.01
CA ASP A 329 7.68 -14.59 10.54
C ASP A 329 8.05 -13.12 10.73
N ARG A 330 9.30 -12.84 11.15
CA ARG A 330 9.84 -11.48 11.22
C ARG A 330 9.87 -10.82 9.84
N ILE A 331 10.35 -11.52 8.82
CA ILE A 331 10.41 -11.01 7.45
C ILE A 331 9.00 -10.78 6.91
N MET A 332 8.07 -11.71 7.13
CA MET A 332 6.66 -11.55 6.75
C MET A 332 6.01 -10.35 7.45
N SER A 333 6.35 -10.09 8.72
CA SER A 333 5.95 -8.88 9.43
C SER A 333 6.51 -7.61 8.77
N GLN A 334 7.78 -7.59 8.37
CA GLN A 334 8.38 -6.48 7.60
C GLN A 334 7.69 -6.28 6.25
N MET A 335 7.31 -7.36 5.57
CA MET A 335 6.58 -7.27 4.30
C MET A 335 5.13 -6.78 4.49
N SER A 336 4.52 -7.03 5.66
CA SER A 336 3.15 -6.58 5.98
C SER A 336 3.00 -5.07 6.03
N MET A 337 4.06 -4.35 6.37
CA MET A 337 4.15 -2.89 6.25
C MET A 337 4.65 -2.45 4.86
N GLY A 338 4.70 -3.33 3.86
CA GLY A 338 5.26 -3.02 2.54
C GLY A 338 6.79 -2.84 2.52
N GLY A 339 7.50 -3.32 3.54
CA GLY A 339 8.96 -3.33 3.63
C GLY A 339 9.60 -4.45 2.80
N TYR A 340 9.33 -4.47 1.49
CA TYR A 340 9.82 -5.49 0.56
C TYR A 340 11.33 -5.35 0.30
N ILE A 341 11.70 -4.68 -0.79
CA ILE A 341 13.09 -4.43 -1.18
C ILE A 341 13.65 -3.14 -0.57
N HIS A 342 13.07 -2.65 0.53
CA HIS A 342 13.58 -1.49 1.27
C HIS A 342 15.07 -1.69 1.62
N PRO A 343 15.96 -0.68 1.53
CA PRO A 343 17.40 -0.86 1.75
C PRO A 343 17.78 -1.62 3.03
N ASP A 344 17.00 -1.43 4.10
CA ASP A 344 17.24 -2.07 5.39
C ASP A 344 16.65 -3.49 5.51
N PHE A 345 15.79 -3.90 4.58
CA PHE A 345 15.14 -5.23 4.54
C PHE A 345 15.48 -6.03 3.28
N ALA A 346 16.15 -5.42 2.30
CA ALA A 346 16.35 -6.02 0.99
C ALA A 346 17.10 -7.35 1.07
N LEU A 347 18.02 -7.49 2.03
CA LEU A 347 18.70 -8.76 2.31
C LEU A 347 17.75 -9.81 2.90
N ASP A 348 16.94 -9.43 3.89
CA ASP A 348 15.94 -10.30 4.53
C ASP A 348 14.94 -10.82 3.47
N PHE A 349 14.44 -9.95 2.59
CA PHE A 349 13.56 -10.33 1.49
C PHE A 349 14.27 -11.21 0.45
N PHE A 350 15.52 -10.91 0.11
CA PHE A 350 16.30 -11.71 -0.84
C PHE A 350 16.62 -13.11 -0.29
N ASP A 351 16.95 -13.21 1.00
CA ASP A 351 17.17 -14.47 1.70
C ASP A 351 15.88 -15.31 1.72
N LEU A 352 14.72 -14.68 1.91
CA LEU A 352 13.42 -15.36 1.81
C LEU A 352 13.16 -15.88 0.38
N ILE A 353 13.46 -15.10 -0.67
CA ILE A 353 13.34 -15.55 -2.06
C ILE A 353 14.23 -16.78 -2.32
N GLN A 354 15.47 -16.76 -1.82
CA GLN A 354 16.42 -17.86 -2.00
C GLN A 354 15.98 -19.12 -1.27
N GLU A 355 15.64 -19.01 0.02
CA GLU A 355 15.23 -20.14 0.85
C GLU A 355 14.00 -20.85 0.29
N PHE A 356 12.98 -20.07 -0.11
CA PHE A 356 11.72 -20.60 -0.59
C PHE A 356 11.66 -20.74 -2.11
N GLU A 357 12.77 -20.53 -2.84
CA GLU A 357 12.84 -20.63 -4.31
C GLU A 357 11.76 -19.81 -5.03
N LEU A 358 11.48 -18.59 -4.57
CA LEU A 358 10.38 -17.76 -5.05
C LEU A 358 10.71 -16.99 -6.33
N PHE A 359 11.77 -17.34 -7.04
CA PHE A 359 12.18 -16.62 -8.26
C PHE A 359 11.11 -16.67 -9.37
N ASP A 360 10.29 -17.72 -9.39
CA ASP A 360 9.17 -17.87 -10.34
C ASP A 360 7.82 -17.44 -9.74
N HIS A 361 7.82 -16.92 -8.51
CA HIS A 361 6.62 -16.36 -7.91
C HIS A 361 6.11 -15.18 -8.73
N HIS A 362 4.82 -15.09 -9.04
CA HIS A 362 4.28 -14.05 -9.94
C HIS A 362 4.70 -12.60 -9.57
N HIS A 363 4.86 -12.29 -8.29
CA HIS A 363 5.39 -10.99 -7.82
C HIS A 363 6.90 -10.78 -8.02
N VAL A 364 7.69 -11.84 -8.19
CA VAL A 364 9.16 -11.82 -8.33
C VAL A 364 9.60 -12.19 -9.74
N ALA A 365 8.82 -12.99 -10.47
CA ALA A 365 9.10 -13.56 -11.78
C ALA A 365 9.57 -12.53 -12.83
N PRO A 366 9.05 -11.29 -12.89
CA PRO A 366 9.60 -10.26 -13.77
C PRO A 366 11.09 -9.98 -13.57
N TYR A 367 11.59 -10.20 -12.35
CA TYR A 367 12.98 -9.99 -11.94
C TYR A 367 13.74 -11.30 -11.65
N GLY A 368 13.02 -12.43 -11.54
CA GLY A 368 13.54 -13.73 -11.15
C GLY A 368 14.82 -14.15 -11.88
N PRO A 369 14.87 -14.12 -13.22
CA PRO A 369 16.07 -14.48 -13.98
C PRO A 369 17.31 -13.66 -13.61
N TYR A 370 17.14 -12.39 -13.25
CA TYR A 370 18.24 -11.51 -12.86
C TYR A 370 18.64 -11.71 -11.39
N LEU A 371 17.67 -12.01 -10.52
CA LEU A 371 17.89 -12.16 -9.09
C LEU A 371 18.53 -13.50 -8.71
N ARG A 372 18.34 -14.57 -9.50
CA ARG A 372 18.89 -15.92 -9.21
C ARG A 372 20.41 -15.90 -9.00
N ASP A 373 21.12 -15.21 -9.88
CA ASP A 373 22.59 -15.12 -9.85
C ASP A 373 23.09 -13.79 -9.29
N PHE A 374 22.19 -12.96 -8.74
CA PHE A 374 22.56 -11.64 -8.24
C PHE A 374 23.41 -11.79 -6.97
N PRO A 375 24.60 -11.15 -6.87
CA PRO A 375 25.43 -11.34 -5.70
C PRO A 375 24.78 -10.66 -4.49
N ARG A 376 24.43 -11.46 -3.48
CA ARG A 376 23.77 -11.06 -2.23
C ARG A 376 24.34 -9.77 -1.61
N ALA A 377 25.67 -9.61 -1.62
CA ALA A 377 26.35 -8.45 -1.05
C ALA A 377 25.98 -7.10 -1.70
N PHE A 378 25.49 -7.10 -2.94
CA PHE A 378 25.10 -5.88 -3.66
C PHE A 378 23.62 -5.52 -3.48
N VAL A 379 22.80 -6.39 -2.88
CA VAL A 379 21.35 -6.18 -2.76
C VAL A 379 21.01 -4.87 -2.03
N PRO A 380 21.60 -4.53 -0.86
CA PRO A 380 21.34 -3.23 -0.21
C PRO A 380 21.74 -2.04 -1.07
N THR A 381 22.85 -2.14 -1.81
CA THR A 381 23.32 -1.06 -2.69
C THR A 381 22.35 -0.83 -3.83
N LEU A 382 21.87 -1.90 -4.48
CA LEU A 382 20.86 -1.79 -5.51
C LEU A 382 19.57 -1.16 -4.96
N ALA A 383 19.10 -1.62 -3.81
CA ALA A 383 17.91 -1.06 -3.15
C ALA A 383 18.02 0.44 -2.86
N LYS A 384 19.23 0.93 -2.54
CA LYS A 384 19.51 2.37 -2.33
C LYS A 384 19.54 3.16 -3.65
N ILE A 385 20.01 2.56 -4.74
CA ILE A 385 20.04 3.21 -6.06
C ILE A 385 18.62 3.47 -6.57
N ILE A 386 17.72 2.49 -6.43
CA ILE A 386 16.32 2.58 -6.86
C ILE A 386 15.37 2.90 -5.69
N ARG A 387 15.83 3.73 -4.74
CA ARG A 387 15.13 4.01 -3.48
C ARG A 387 13.69 4.52 -3.66
N THR A 388 13.42 5.23 -4.76
CA THR A 388 12.09 5.74 -5.05
C THR A 388 11.03 4.65 -5.12
N ARG A 389 11.35 3.49 -5.68
CA ARG A 389 10.45 2.33 -5.66
C ARG A 389 10.59 1.51 -4.38
N THR A 390 11.80 1.32 -3.88
CA THR A 390 12.03 0.40 -2.75
C THR A 390 11.55 0.92 -1.41
N GLN A 391 11.50 2.25 -1.23
CA GLN A 391 11.01 2.88 -0.01
C GLN A 391 9.56 3.37 -0.12
N GLY A 392 9.09 3.70 -1.32
CA GLY A 392 7.73 4.21 -1.53
C GLY A 392 6.61 3.23 -1.14
N THR A 393 6.91 1.93 -1.09
CA THR A 393 5.95 0.88 -0.69
C THR A 393 5.73 0.81 0.83
N LEU A 394 6.58 1.46 1.63
CA LEU A 394 6.64 1.27 3.08
C LEU A 394 5.52 2.04 3.80
N LEU A 395 4.62 1.31 4.43
CA LEU A 395 3.47 1.75 5.24
C LEU A 395 3.87 1.81 6.73
N HIS A 396 4.59 2.84 7.15
CA HIS A 396 5.06 2.97 8.51
C HIS A 396 4.94 4.40 9.08
N CYS A 397 4.60 4.49 10.36
CA CYS A 397 4.61 5.70 11.19
C CYS A 397 3.92 6.91 10.55
N GLU A 398 2.78 6.70 9.89
CA GLU A 398 2.05 7.74 9.20
C GLU A 398 1.44 8.73 10.17
N ARG A 399 1.81 10.00 10.04
CA ARG A 399 1.15 11.11 10.73
C ARG A 399 -0.03 11.57 9.90
N VAL A 400 -1.22 11.15 10.30
CA VAL A 400 -2.47 11.52 9.66
C VAL A 400 -2.97 12.83 10.27
N HIS A 401 -3.08 13.85 9.43
CA HIS A 401 -3.84 15.05 9.76
C HIS A 401 -5.29 14.81 9.39
N GLN A 402 -6.19 15.16 10.29
CA GLN A 402 -7.62 15.07 10.04
C GLN A 402 -8.32 16.29 10.61
N TYR A 403 -9.03 16.98 9.74
CA TYR A 403 -10.01 17.98 10.11
C TYR A 403 -11.37 17.55 9.59
N LYS A 404 -12.38 17.62 10.46
CA LYS A 404 -13.74 17.20 10.21
C LYS A 404 -14.69 18.12 10.96
N TYR A 405 -15.75 18.53 10.29
CA TYR A 405 -16.82 19.30 10.89
C TYR A 405 -18.12 19.01 10.15
N LYS A 406 -19.09 18.39 10.81
CA LYS A 406 -20.38 18.00 10.22
C LYS A 406 -20.19 17.22 8.91
N THR A 407 -20.49 17.82 7.77
CA THR A 407 -20.47 17.19 6.44
C THR A 407 -19.12 17.30 5.76
N ILE A 408 -18.22 18.16 6.23
CA ILE A 408 -16.91 18.39 5.61
C ILE A 408 -15.80 17.64 6.31
N MET A 409 -14.80 17.21 5.54
CA MET A 409 -13.60 16.56 6.04
C MET A 409 -12.41 16.79 5.09
N ILE A 410 -11.22 16.98 5.65
CA ILE A 410 -9.96 16.94 4.89
C ILE A 410 -8.94 16.18 5.70
N SER A 411 -8.25 15.26 5.03
CA SER A 411 -7.23 14.42 5.66
C SER A 411 -6.04 14.23 4.74
N SER A 412 -4.85 14.14 5.33
CA SER A 412 -3.58 14.02 4.62
C SER A 412 -2.50 13.27 5.42
N LEU A 413 -1.52 12.70 4.71
CA LEU A 413 -0.31 12.10 5.29
C LEU A 413 0.83 13.13 5.35
N GLU A 414 1.15 13.62 6.54
CA GLU A 414 2.16 14.67 6.73
C GLU A 414 3.54 14.22 6.22
N ASN A 415 4.04 14.91 5.20
CA ASN A 415 5.37 14.68 4.60
C ASN A 415 5.71 13.19 4.35
N TYR A 416 4.70 12.38 4.02
CA TYR A 416 4.88 10.95 3.88
C TYR A 416 5.46 10.62 2.50
N ASN A 417 6.66 10.04 2.49
CA ASN A 417 7.30 9.50 1.29
C ASN A 417 7.29 10.48 0.09
N ALA A 418 7.43 11.78 0.34
CA ALA A 418 7.33 12.81 -0.69
C ALA A 418 8.34 12.55 -1.83
N GLY A 419 7.86 12.45 -3.07
CA GLY A 419 8.63 12.14 -4.29
C GLY A 419 9.01 10.69 -4.49
N PHE A 420 8.74 9.83 -3.50
CA PHE A 420 8.81 8.39 -3.65
C PHE A 420 7.55 7.87 -4.33
N HIS A 421 7.63 6.64 -4.79
CA HIS A 421 6.57 5.96 -5.49
C HIS A 421 5.33 5.69 -4.60
N GLY A 422 4.11 5.85 -5.13
CA GLY A 422 2.87 5.70 -4.39
C GLY A 422 2.12 4.37 -4.65
N SER A 423 2.45 3.33 -3.90
CA SER A 423 1.90 1.98 -4.10
C SER A 423 0.51 1.81 -3.50
N GLN A 424 -0.51 2.16 -4.28
CA GLN A 424 -1.94 2.10 -3.89
C GLN A 424 -2.32 3.07 -2.77
N GLN A 425 -1.57 4.14 -2.56
CA GLN A 425 -1.85 5.11 -1.49
C GLN A 425 -2.67 6.30 -2.01
N THR A 426 -3.53 6.82 -1.15
CA THR A 426 -4.23 8.10 -1.36
C THR A 426 -3.71 9.09 -0.33
N PRO A 427 -2.77 9.98 -0.71
CA PRO A 427 -1.98 10.76 0.26
C PRO A 427 -2.77 11.92 0.88
N TRP A 428 -3.82 12.41 0.22
CA TRP A 428 -4.79 13.33 0.81
C TRP A 428 -6.14 13.26 0.08
N VAL A 429 -7.21 13.62 0.79
CA VAL A 429 -8.57 13.78 0.25
C VAL A 429 -9.28 14.89 1.02
N ALA A 430 -10.04 15.71 0.30
CA ALA A 430 -11.08 16.57 0.84
C ALA A 430 -12.46 16.02 0.45
N THR A 431 -13.39 16.04 1.38
CA THR A 431 -14.77 15.61 1.19
C THR A 431 -15.70 16.73 1.59
N THR A 432 -16.57 17.13 0.67
CA THR A 432 -17.79 17.88 0.97
C THR A 432 -18.89 16.84 0.99
N GLY A 433 -19.76 16.77 2.01
CA GLY A 433 -20.89 15.83 2.03
C GLY A 433 -20.58 14.42 1.51
N THR A 434 -20.91 14.16 0.25
CA THR A 434 -20.70 12.89 -0.45
C THR A 434 -19.66 12.92 -1.57
N LEU A 435 -19.18 14.10 -1.97
CA LEU A 435 -18.21 14.28 -3.04
C LEU A 435 -16.77 14.30 -2.52
N ASN A 436 -15.85 13.70 -3.27
CA ASN A 436 -14.42 13.64 -2.92
C ASN A 436 -13.58 14.41 -3.92
N VAL A 437 -12.62 15.17 -3.40
CA VAL A 437 -11.67 16.00 -4.14
C VAL A 437 -10.26 15.65 -3.71
N GLY A 438 -9.33 15.57 -4.66
CA GLY A 438 -7.93 15.25 -4.38
C GLY A 438 -7.06 15.36 -5.63
N THR A 439 -5.76 15.18 -5.47
CA THR A 439 -4.82 15.10 -6.60
C THR A 439 -4.26 13.68 -6.76
N GLN A 440 -3.96 13.31 -7.99
CA GLN A 440 -3.37 12.01 -8.31
C GLN A 440 -2.28 12.18 -9.37
N SER A 441 -1.05 11.72 -9.07
CA SER A 441 0.01 11.62 -10.08
C SER A 441 -0.21 10.38 -10.92
N GLU A 442 -0.29 10.51 -12.25
CA GLU A 442 -0.64 9.35 -13.06
C GLU A 442 0.43 8.26 -13.04
N SER A 443 0.02 7.02 -12.80
CA SER A 443 0.87 5.86 -13.03
C SER A 443 0.99 5.60 -14.52
N PHE A 444 2.18 5.18 -14.97
CA PHE A 444 2.37 4.64 -16.32
C PHE A 444 1.29 3.60 -16.65
N VAL A 445 0.41 3.91 -17.60
CA VAL A 445 -0.35 2.92 -18.36
C VAL A 445 0.41 2.68 -19.65
N GLY A 446 1.57 2.04 -19.53
CA GLY A 446 2.16 1.36 -20.68
C GLY A 446 1.49 0.00 -20.82
N ASP A 447 1.19 -0.44 -22.04
CA ASP A 447 0.61 -1.75 -22.39
C ASP A 447 1.54 -2.95 -22.08
N ASP A 448 2.63 -2.70 -21.36
CA ASP A 448 3.68 -3.68 -21.14
C ASP A 448 3.35 -4.62 -19.97
N SER A 449 3.65 -5.89 -20.16
CA SER A 449 3.46 -6.93 -19.14
C SER A 449 4.13 -6.60 -17.80
N LEU A 450 5.17 -5.74 -17.80
CA LEU A 450 5.88 -5.27 -16.60
C LEU A 450 5.10 -4.24 -15.76
N THR A 451 4.09 -3.55 -16.31
CA THR A 451 3.28 -2.54 -15.59
C THR A 451 1.96 -3.12 -15.05
N ARG A 452 1.51 -4.28 -15.56
CA ARG A 452 0.27 -4.95 -15.10
C ARG A 452 0.33 -5.42 -13.65
N PHE A 453 1.52 -5.62 -13.10
CA PHE A 453 1.71 -6.19 -11.76
C PHE A 453 1.54 -5.20 -10.63
N VAL A 454 1.42 -3.90 -10.93
CA VAL A 454 1.21 -2.90 -9.90
C VAL A 454 0.28 -1.82 -10.42
N SER A 455 -1.00 -1.96 -10.08
CA SER A 455 -1.95 -0.84 -10.19
C SER A 455 -1.51 0.22 -9.19
N PHE A 456 -0.64 1.12 -9.63
CA PHE A 456 -0.21 2.23 -8.81
C PHE A 456 -1.27 3.34 -8.90
N ASN A 457 -1.72 3.82 -7.75
CA ASN A 457 -2.59 5.00 -7.73
C ASN A 457 -1.75 6.26 -8.02
N ASN A 458 -0.55 6.34 -7.47
CA ASN A 458 0.30 7.52 -7.61
C ASN A 458 1.68 7.10 -8.13
N ALA A 459 2.10 7.67 -9.26
CA ALA A 459 3.47 7.49 -9.74
C ALA A 459 4.51 7.96 -8.71
N HIS A 460 4.23 9.10 -8.08
CA HIS A 460 5.01 9.68 -7.00
C HIS A 460 4.11 10.45 -6.02
N LEU A 461 4.44 10.43 -4.73
CA LEU A 461 3.65 11.06 -3.67
C LEU A 461 4.03 12.53 -3.47
N PRO A 462 3.08 13.37 -3.04
CA PRO A 462 3.35 14.77 -2.70
C PRO A 462 4.02 14.91 -1.33
N PHE A 463 4.72 16.02 -1.13
CA PHE A 463 4.89 16.62 0.19
C PHE A 463 3.54 17.20 0.63
N LEU A 464 3.14 16.94 1.86
CA LEU A 464 1.89 17.45 2.43
C LEU A 464 2.14 18.09 3.78
N ASN A 465 1.52 19.25 3.97
CA ASN A 465 1.38 19.89 5.26
C ASN A 465 -0.06 20.40 5.38
N GLN A 466 -0.70 20.20 6.52
CA GLN A 466 -2.09 20.58 6.76
C GLN A 466 -2.18 21.36 8.06
N SER A 467 -3.02 22.38 8.07
CA SER A 467 -3.45 23.05 9.29
C SER A 467 -4.96 23.20 9.24
N LYS A 468 -5.65 22.46 10.11
CA LYS A 468 -7.11 22.40 10.17
C LYS A 468 -7.70 22.12 8.76
N ASN A 469 -8.49 23.05 8.23
CA ASN A 469 -9.19 23.00 6.96
C ASN A 469 -8.35 23.39 5.74
N VAL A 470 -7.07 23.78 5.91
CA VAL A 470 -6.18 24.22 4.84
C VAL A 470 -5.03 23.22 4.65
N LEU A 471 -4.73 22.89 3.40
CA LEU A 471 -3.69 21.95 2.98
C LEU A 471 -2.78 22.57 1.92
N VAL A 472 -1.48 22.31 2.02
CA VAL A 472 -0.51 22.47 0.92
C VAL A 472 -0.03 21.10 0.45
N SER A 473 -0.06 20.88 -0.86
CA SER A 473 0.40 19.66 -1.51
C SER A 473 1.41 20.03 -2.60
N MET A 474 2.61 19.46 -2.54
CA MET A 474 3.70 19.80 -3.47
C MET A 474 4.27 18.55 -4.11
N TYR A 475 4.27 18.50 -5.43
CA TYR A 475 4.87 17.40 -6.18
C TYR A 475 6.23 17.81 -6.72
N TYR A 476 7.22 16.96 -6.43
CA TYR A 476 8.55 17.02 -7.04
C TYR A 476 9.13 15.61 -6.99
N PRO A 477 9.03 14.81 -8.05
CA PRO A 477 9.54 13.42 -8.04
C PRO A 477 11.05 13.38 -7.80
N ASN A 478 11.53 12.28 -7.20
CA ASN A 478 12.96 12.04 -7.10
C ASN A 478 13.57 11.73 -8.48
N TRP A 479 14.86 12.03 -8.65
CA TRP A 479 15.57 11.88 -9.92
C TRP A 479 15.69 10.42 -10.37
N ASP A 480 15.80 9.47 -9.44
CA ASP A 480 15.93 8.04 -9.74
C ASP A 480 14.67 7.43 -10.34
N TYR A 481 13.55 8.17 -10.36
CA TYR A 481 12.35 7.81 -11.11
C TYR A 481 12.64 7.66 -12.62
N GLN A 482 13.48 8.54 -13.20
CA GLN A 482 13.80 8.54 -14.63
C GLN A 482 14.76 7.40 -15.03
N ILE A 483 15.64 6.96 -14.12
CA ILE A 483 16.55 5.81 -14.37
C ILE A 483 15.76 4.56 -14.78
N MET A 484 14.52 4.45 -14.31
CA MET A 484 13.65 3.30 -14.56
C MET A 484 12.78 3.47 -15.81
N GLY A 485 13.16 4.37 -16.73
CA GLY A 485 12.48 4.59 -18.01
C GLY A 485 11.14 5.30 -17.91
N ALA A 486 10.83 5.91 -16.75
CA ALA A 486 9.57 6.61 -16.55
C ALA A 486 9.70 8.10 -16.92
N SER A 487 8.86 8.57 -17.84
CA SER A 487 8.60 10.01 -18.00
C SER A 487 7.93 10.55 -16.75
N PHE A 488 8.13 11.84 -16.45
CA PHE A 488 7.42 12.46 -15.33
C PHE A 488 5.94 12.57 -15.67
N PRO A 489 5.06 11.87 -14.92
CA PRO A 489 3.64 11.95 -15.18
C PRO A 489 3.09 13.25 -14.59
N GLY A 490 2.17 13.86 -15.33
CA GLY A 490 1.38 14.96 -14.83
C GLY A 490 0.58 14.56 -13.58
N VAL A 491 0.11 15.57 -12.86
CA VAL A 491 -0.81 15.39 -11.74
C VAL A 491 -2.15 15.94 -12.15
N ARG A 492 -3.18 15.12 -12.05
CA ARG A 492 -4.56 15.54 -12.29
C ARG A 492 -5.26 15.88 -10.98
N LEU A 493 -6.19 16.80 -11.07
CA LEU A 493 -7.15 17.15 -10.04
C LEU A 493 -8.42 16.34 -10.27
N ILE A 494 -8.76 15.50 -9.29
CA ILE A 494 -10.03 14.80 -9.24
C ILE A 494 -11.03 15.75 -8.59
N PHE A 495 -11.89 16.33 -9.41
CA PHE A 495 -12.90 17.30 -9.00
C PHE A 495 -14.17 17.09 -9.83
N PRO A 496 -15.24 16.49 -9.26
CA PRO A 496 -16.45 16.14 -10.01
C PRO A 496 -17.32 17.39 -10.25
N LEU A 497 -16.87 18.28 -11.15
CA LEU A 497 -17.49 19.59 -11.42
C LEU A 497 -19.01 19.51 -11.62
N GLU A 498 -19.46 18.53 -12.40
CA GLU A 498 -20.88 18.35 -12.75
C GLU A 498 -21.75 17.87 -11.58
N SER A 499 -21.15 17.44 -10.48
CA SER A 499 -21.86 16.91 -9.31
C SER A 499 -22.03 17.94 -8.19
N PHE A 500 -21.37 19.09 -8.27
CA PHE A 500 -21.56 20.19 -7.32
C PHE A 500 -22.80 21.01 -7.68
N ASP A 501 -23.48 21.54 -6.66
CA ASP A 501 -24.67 22.40 -6.83
C ASP A 501 -24.30 23.72 -7.52
N GLU A 502 -23.15 24.28 -7.14
CA GLU A 502 -22.57 25.50 -7.69
C GLU A 502 -21.06 25.32 -7.82
N THR A 503 -20.49 25.86 -8.90
CA THR A 503 -19.05 25.87 -9.13
C THR A 503 -18.59 27.23 -9.61
N GLU A 504 -17.36 27.59 -9.26
CA GLU A 504 -16.70 28.77 -9.78
C GLU A 504 -15.23 28.45 -10.11
N VAL A 505 -14.76 28.98 -11.22
CA VAL A 505 -13.34 28.95 -11.59
C VAL A 505 -12.83 30.39 -11.60
N PHE A 506 -11.87 30.69 -10.74
CA PHE A 506 -11.27 32.02 -10.62
C PHE A 506 -9.75 31.91 -10.68
N GLN A 507 -9.15 32.47 -11.74
CA GLN A 507 -7.73 32.30 -12.02
C GLN A 507 -7.36 30.81 -11.99
N ASN A 508 -6.53 30.39 -11.03
CA ASN A 508 -6.14 29.00 -10.88
C ASN A 508 -6.90 28.27 -9.75
N TRP A 509 -7.95 28.86 -9.21
CA TRP A 509 -8.84 28.21 -8.24
C TRP A 509 -9.98 27.50 -8.96
N VAL A 510 -10.28 26.28 -8.49
CA VAL A 510 -11.51 25.55 -8.80
C VAL A 510 -12.29 25.40 -7.49
N ILE A 511 -13.51 25.94 -7.46
CA ILE A 511 -14.35 26.06 -6.26
C ILE A 511 -15.67 25.34 -6.50
N GLY A 512 -16.17 24.62 -5.49
CA GLY A 512 -17.42 23.86 -5.58
C GLY A 512 -18.20 23.88 -4.26
N ARG A 513 -19.53 23.86 -4.38
CA ARG A 513 -20.48 23.73 -3.28
C ARG A 513 -21.32 22.46 -3.40
N GLU A 514 -21.44 21.72 -2.31
CA GLU A 514 -22.42 20.65 -2.14
C GLU A 514 -23.23 20.92 -0.88
N ASN A 515 -24.51 21.25 -1.03
CA ASN A 515 -25.38 21.72 0.03
C ASN A 515 -24.67 22.85 0.84
N ASN A 516 -24.45 22.63 2.13
CA ASN A 516 -23.84 23.60 3.04
C ASN A 516 -22.31 23.43 3.14
N SER A 517 -21.71 22.69 2.21
CA SER A 517 -20.29 22.32 2.23
C SER A 517 -19.55 22.94 1.04
N TYR A 518 -18.33 23.41 1.28
CA TYR A 518 -17.52 24.10 0.29
C TYR A 518 -16.13 23.46 0.18
N VAL A 519 -15.58 23.47 -1.02
CA VAL A 519 -14.19 23.08 -1.29
C VAL A 519 -13.60 23.99 -2.37
N ALA A 520 -12.35 24.39 -2.20
CA ALA A 520 -11.57 25.07 -3.22
C ALA A 520 -10.19 24.44 -3.36
N VAL A 521 -9.73 24.29 -4.60
CA VAL A 521 -8.39 23.81 -4.91
C VAL A 521 -7.68 24.80 -5.83
N TYR A 522 -6.52 25.29 -5.38
CA TYR A 522 -5.59 26.07 -6.17
C TYR A 522 -4.62 25.14 -6.90
N ARG A 523 -4.35 25.45 -8.16
CA ARG A 523 -3.29 24.83 -8.95
C ARG A 523 -2.28 25.88 -9.40
N HIS A 524 -1.00 25.55 -9.49
CA HIS A 524 -0.01 26.54 -9.95
C HIS A 524 -0.07 26.80 -11.47
N CYS A 525 -0.70 25.91 -12.23
CA CYS A 525 -0.85 25.95 -13.68
C CYS A 525 -2.34 25.96 -14.11
N ASN A 526 -2.62 26.04 -15.42
CA ASN A 526 -3.98 25.93 -15.99
C ASN A 526 -4.13 24.81 -17.03
N ASP A 527 -3.24 23.81 -17.00
CA ASP A 527 -3.26 22.73 -17.99
C ASP A 527 -4.52 21.84 -17.85
N VAL A 528 -4.75 21.06 -18.90
CA VAL A 528 -5.69 19.96 -18.91
C VAL A 528 -4.90 18.68 -19.11
N PHE A 529 -5.09 17.71 -18.22
CA PHE A 529 -4.43 16.42 -18.24
C PHE A 529 -5.46 15.33 -18.04
N ALA A 530 -5.45 14.30 -18.91
CA ALA A 530 -6.44 13.23 -18.92
C ALA A 530 -7.91 13.74 -18.93
N GLN A 531 -8.19 14.80 -19.70
CA GLN A 531 -9.51 15.46 -19.80
C GLN A 531 -9.99 16.12 -18.50
N GLN A 532 -9.12 16.24 -17.50
CA GLN A 532 -9.39 16.89 -16.22
C GLN A 532 -8.46 18.08 -16.02
N ALA A 533 -8.80 18.97 -15.09
CA ALA A 533 -7.85 19.97 -14.60
C ALA A 533 -6.58 19.27 -14.11
N GLY A 534 -5.40 19.71 -14.53
CA GLY A 534 -4.15 19.07 -14.14
C GLY A 534 -2.95 19.97 -14.38
N CYS A 535 -1.75 19.50 -14.02
CA CYS A 535 -0.48 20.15 -14.31
C CYS A 535 0.55 19.16 -14.84
N LEU A 536 1.28 19.56 -15.88
CA LEU A 536 2.31 18.74 -16.54
C LEU A 536 3.74 19.04 -16.04
N ASP A 537 3.94 20.13 -15.29
CA ASP A 537 5.24 20.49 -14.75
C ASP A 537 5.82 19.44 -13.80
N VAL A 538 7.15 19.28 -13.76
CA VAL A 538 7.81 18.40 -12.79
C VAL A 538 7.65 18.91 -11.35
N LYS A 539 7.58 20.23 -11.19
CA LYS A 539 7.50 20.92 -9.90
C LYS A 539 6.13 21.56 -9.79
N GLN A 540 5.34 21.12 -8.83
CA GLN A 540 3.94 21.53 -8.73
C GLN A 540 3.56 21.93 -7.31
N VAL A 541 2.67 22.90 -7.21
CA VAL A 541 2.12 23.39 -5.95
C VAL A 541 0.61 23.44 -6.05
N TRP A 542 -0.03 22.85 -5.06
CA TRP A 542 -1.47 22.78 -4.91
C TRP A 542 -1.84 23.26 -3.51
N PHE A 543 -2.93 24.00 -3.39
CA PHE A 543 -3.56 24.27 -2.10
C PHE A 543 -4.99 23.76 -2.11
N ALA A 544 -5.47 23.27 -0.98
CA ALA A 544 -6.87 22.93 -0.80
C ALA A 544 -7.40 23.57 0.48
N ILE A 545 -8.63 24.06 0.43
CA ILE A 545 -9.37 24.52 1.60
C ILE A 545 -10.79 23.95 1.55
N ILE A 546 -11.31 23.55 2.70
CA ILE A 546 -12.72 23.20 2.87
C ILE A 546 -13.42 24.18 3.81
N GLY A 547 -14.72 24.33 3.64
CA GLY A 547 -15.56 25.21 4.46
C GLY A 547 -16.98 24.68 4.62
N HIS A 548 -17.68 25.14 5.65
CA HIS A 548 -19.08 24.83 5.89
C HIS A 548 -19.86 26.12 6.13
N GLU A 549 -21.16 26.13 5.86
CA GLU A 549 -21.99 27.32 6.02
C GLU A 549 -21.88 27.96 7.41
N ASP A 550 -21.88 27.13 8.46
CA ASP A 550 -21.74 27.60 9.85
C ASP A 550 -20.40 28.33 10.13
N THR A 551 -19.34 28.03 9.38
CA THR A 551 -18.00 28.57 9.61
C THR A 551 -17.59 29.62 8.60
N HIS A 552 -18.19 29.61 7.40
CA HIS A 552 -17.77 30.45 6.28
C HIS A 552 -18.91 31.28 5.67
N GLY A 553 -20.12 31.25 6.24
CA GLY A 553 -21.26 31.94 5.66
C GLY A 553 -21.77 31.24 4.41
N ASN A 554 -22.40 31.96 3.49
CA ASN A 554 -22.90 31.38 2.25
C ASN A 554 -21.77 31.09 1.24
N PHE A 555 -22.13 30.56 0.06
CA PHE A 555 -21.14 30.23 -0.97
C PHE A 555 -20.33 31.44 -1.46
N ALA A 556 -20.98 32.60 -1.62
CA ALA A 556 -20.32 33.82 -2.07
C ALA A 556 -19.31 34.31 -1.01
N ASP A 557 -19.67 34.23 0.28
CA ASP A 557 -18.76 34.55 1.39
C ASP A 557 -17.50 33.65 1.36
N PHE A 558 -17.68 32.34 1.12
CA PHE A 558 -16.56 31.41 0.97
C PHE A 558 -15.70 31.72 -0.26
N VAL A 559 -16.32 32.03 -1.41
CA VAL A 559 -15.61 32.42 -2.63
C VAL A 559 -14.79 33.70 -2.40
N ASP A 560 -15.33 34.69 -1.69
CA ASP A 560 -14.62 35.93 -1.36
C ASP A 560 -13.40 35.68 -0.47
N ILE A 561 -13.51 34.77 0.50
CA ILE A 561 -12.37 34.31 1.32
C ILE A 561 -11.29 33.66 0.44
N VAL A 562 -11.68 32.81 -0.50
CA VAL A 562 -10.73 32.13 -1.42
C VAL A 562 -10.06 33.13 -2.36
N LYS A 563 -10.80 34.10 -2.89
CA LYS A 563 -10.26 35.15 -3.77
C LYS A 563 -9.30 36.10 -3.06
N ALA A 564 -9.47 36.27 -1.75
CA ALA A 564 -8.60 37.10 -0.91
C ALA A 564 -7.31 36.39 -0.45
N ALA A 565 -7.11 35.12 -0.82
CA ALA A 565 -5.94 34.35 -0.41
C ALA A 565 -4.64 34.94 -0.97
N ASP A 566 -3.63 35.09 -0.11
CA ASP A 566 -2.29 35.51 -0.51
C ASP A 566 -1.40 34.28 -0.72
N ILE A 567 -0.79 34.17 -1.90
CA ILE A 567 0.00 33.01 -2.31
C ILE A 567 1.39 33.45 -2.77
N GLU A 568 2.39 33.03 -2.01
CA GLU A 568 3.80 33.21 -2.36
C GLU A 568 4.39 31.88 -2.83
N LYS A 569 5.09 31.90 -3.96
CA LYS A 569 5.79 30.74 -4.52
C LYS A 569 7.23 31.10 -4.83
N SER A 570 8.15 30.18 -4.51
CA SER A 570 9.56 30.33 -4.86
C SER A 570 10.13 29.01 -5.35
N THR A 571 10.91 29.08 -6.41
CA THR A 571 11.62 27.96 -7.01
C THR A 571 13.09 28.34 -7.12
N GLY A 572 13.99 27.50 -6.60
CA GLY A 572 15.42 27.81 -6.60
C GLY A 572 16.25 26.75 -5.88
N GLY A 573 17.49 26.55 -6.31
CA GLY A 573 18.46 25.68 -5.62
C GLY A 573 18.01 24.23 -5.43
N GLY A 574 17.27 23.65 -6.38
CA GLY A 574 16.72 22.29 -6.23
C GLY A 574 15.57 22.18 -5.21
N CYS A 575 14.97 23.30 -4.84
CA CYS A 575 13.82 23.35 -3.95
C CYS A 575 12.61 24.03 -4.63
N ILE A 576 11.44 23.68 -4.12
CA ILE A 576 10.19 24.43 -4.27
C ILE A 576 9.68 24.80 -2.89
N SER A 577 9.19 26.02 -2.72
CA SER A 577 8.49 26.45 -1.52
C SER A 577 7.26 27.24 -1.89
N ALA A 578 6.21 27.08 -1.09
CA ALA A 578 4.99 27.85 -1.26
C ALA A 578 4.37 28.16 0.09
N THR A 579 3.81 29.34 0.22
CA THR A 579 3.08 29.80 1.39
C THR A 579 1.71 30.28 0.96
N ILE A 580 0.69 29.93 1.74
CA ILE A 580 -0.66 30.48 1.61
C ILE A 580 -1.06 31.16 2.92
N SER A 581 -1.62 32.36 2.83
CA SER A 581 -2.35 33.01 3.91
C SER A 581 -3.83 33.10 3.53
N ILE A 582 -4.67 32.34 4.23
CA ILE A 582 -6.11 32.25 3.98
C ILE A 582 -6.82 31.87 5.28
N ASP A 583 -8.01 32.43 5.55
CA ASP A 583 -8.85 32.02 6.69
C ASP A 583 -8.09 32.00 8.04
N ASN A 584 -7.38 33.09 8.33
CA ASN A 584 -6.49 33.23 9.51
C ASN A 584 -5.44 32.12 9.67
N THR A 585 -5.14 31.40 8.59
CA THR A 585 -4.18 30.31 8.54
C THR A 585 -3.04 30.68 7.62
N LEU A 586 -1.83 30.67 8.19
CA LEU A 586 -0.58 30.76 7.42
C LEU A 586 0.01 29.35 7.33
N LEU A 587 0.13 28.83 6.12
CA LEU A 587 0.64 27.49 5.88
C LEU A 587 1.75 27.53 4.84
N THR A 588 2.90 26.97 5.20
CA THR A 588 4.08 26.91 4.34
C THR A 588 4.48 25.46 4.06
N GLY A 589 4.83 25.19 2.80
CA GLY A 589 5.48 23.96 2.37
C GLY A 589 6.85 24.28 1.77
N LYS A 590 7.81 23.39 2.01
CA LYS A 590 9.13 23.44 1.37
C LYS A 590 9.58 22.02 1.06
N LEU A 591 9.82 21.76 -0.23
CA LEU A 591 10.27 20.46 -0.72
C LEU A 591 11.56 20.64 -1.52
N CYS A 592 12.63 20.02 -1.04
CA CYS A 592 13.94 20.05 -1.66
C CYS A 592 14.35 18.65 -2.11
N ARG A 593 15.11 18.57 -3.22
CA ARG A 593 15.74 17.33 -3.66
C ARG A 593 17.24 17.46 -3.58
N ASP A 594 17.85 16.50 -2.91
CA ASP A 594 19.30 16.37 -2.90
C ASP A 594 19.77 15.86 -4.27
N MET A 595 20.56 16.69 -4.97
CA MET A 595 21.20 16.31 -6.23
C MET A 595 22.45 15.43 -6.01
N GLY A 596 22.91 15.24 -4.77
CA GLY A 596 24.11 14.48 -4.44
C GLY A 596 24.08 13.03 -4.94
N GLY A 597 22.91 12.39 -4.96
CA GLY A 597 22.75 11.02 -5.49
C GLY A 597 23.12 10.90 -6.97
N PHE A 598 22.81 11.93 -7.77
CA PHE A 598 23.16 11.98 -9.19
C PHE A 598 24.67 12.06 -9.40
N PHE A 599 25.37 12.86 -8.59
CA PHE A 599 26.83 12.98 -8.64
C PHE A 599 27.54 11.67 -8.25
N VAL A 600 27.05 10.97 -7.23
CA VAL A 600 27.60 9.67 -6.82
C VAL A 600 27.39 8.65 -7.93
N LEU A 601 26.23 8.62 -8.58
CA LEU A 601 25.98 7.70 -9.68
C LEU A 601 26.89 8.00 -10.87
N MET A 602 27.06 9.27 -11.26
CA MET A 602 28.05 9.67 -12.27
C MET A 602 29.45 9.18 -11.90
N LEU A 603 29.90 9.41 -10.67
CA LEU A 603 31.22 8.98 -10.21
C LEU A 603 31.40 7.45 -10.28
N VAL A 604 30.41 6.67 -9.86
CA VAL A 604 30.43 5.20 -9.96
C VAL A 604 30.45 4.75 -11.42
N SER A 605 29.70 5.44 -12.29
CA SER A 605 29.70 5.21 -13.74
C SER A 605 31.10 5.41 -14.32
N PHE A 606 31.73 6.54 -14.00
CA PHE A 606 33.09 6.86 -14.44
C PHE A 606 34.12 5.86 -13.89
N LEU A 607 33.97 5.41 -12.64
CA LEU A 607 34.84 4.40 -12.03
C LEU A 607 34.67 3.02 -12.70
N LEU A 608 33.44 2.57 -12.96
CA LEU A 608 33.19 1.28 -13.61
C LEU A 608 33.65 1.28 -15.06
N VAL A 609 33.40 2.36 -15.81
CA VAL A 609 33.92 2.56 -17.16
C VAL A 609 35.45 2.57 -17.12
N GLY A 610 36.04 3.29 -16.16
CA GLY A 610 37.48 3.32 -15.95
C GLY A 610 38.06 1.93 -15.68
N ILE A 611 37.45 1.13 -14.80
CA ILE A 611 37.86 -0.25 -14.49
C ILE A 611 37.71 -1.17 -15.71
N CYS A 612 36.61 -1.06 -16.47
CA CYS A 612 36.42 -1.83 -17.70
C CYS A 612 37.49 -1.48 -18.75
N ILE A 613 37.75 -0.18 -18.97
CA ILE A 613 38.80 0.27 -19.90
C ILE A 613 40.17 -0.23 -19.43
N PHE A 614 40.49 -0.13 -18.14
CA PHE A 614 41.77 -0.60 -17.59
C PHE A 614 41.91 -2.12 -17.66
N GLY A 615 40.84 -2.86 -17.39
CA GLY A 615 40.79 -4.32 -17.51
C GLY A 615 40.95 -4.80 -18.96
N CYS A 616 40.28 -4.14 -19.91
CA CYS A 616 40.45 -4.38 -21.34
C CYS A 616 41.89 -4.07 -21.79
N ALA A 617 42.48 -2.96 -21.32
CA ALA A 617 43.86 -2.60 -21.62
C ALA A 617 44.87 -3.63 -21.05
N LEU A 618 44.65 -4.13 -19.82
CA LEU A 618 45.46 -5.19 -19.21
C LEU A 618 45.33 -6.53 -19.94
N CYS A 619 44.11 -6.93 -20.31
CA CYS A 619 43.87 -8.13 -21.13
C CYS A 619 44.53 -8.02 -22.52
N TYR A 620 44.47 -6.86 -23.16
CA TYR A 620 45.13 -6.60 -24.43
C TYR A 620 46.66 -6.70 -24.31
N LYS A 621 47.24 -6.10 -23.25
CA LYS A 621 48.69 -6.22 -22.93
C LYS A 621 49.11 -7.67 -22.64
N CYS A 622 48.28 -8.43 -21.93
CA CYS A 622 48.52 -9.86 -21.65
C CYS A 622 48.40 -10.74 -22.91
N ARG A 623 47.45 -10.45 -23.81
CA ARG A 623 47.29 -11.16 -25.09
C ARG A 623 48.49 -10.93 -26.01
N ASN A 624 49.01 -9.70 -26.07
CA ASN A 624 50.21 -9.38 -26.84
C ASN A 624 51.49 -9.98 -26.23
N ARG A 625 51.60 -10.05 -24.90
CA ARG A 625 52.72 -10.78 -24.24
C ARG A 625 52.67 -12.29 -24.48
N MET A 626 51.49 -12.91 -24.48
CA MET A 626 51.36 -14.35 -24.79
C MET A 626 51.60 -14.67 -26.27
N GLN A 627 51.31 -13.75 -27.19
CA GLN A 627 51.72 -13.89 -28.61
C GLN A 627 53.23 -13.77 -28.78
N CYS A 628 53.91 -12.85 -28.07
CA CYS A 628 55.38 -12.81 -28.05
C CYS A 628 56.01 -14.09 -27.49
N CYS A 629 55.46 -14.70 -26.43
CA CYS A 629 55.99 -15.95 -25.89
C CYS A 629 55.80 -17.18 -26.79
N ARG A 630 54.86 -17.16 -27.76
CA ARG A 630 54.67 -18.26 -28.72
C ARG A 630 55.55 -18.13 -29.97
N GLN A 631 56.06 -16.95 -30.30
CA GLN A 631 56.97 -16.74 -31.43
C GLN A 631 58.46 -16.94 -31.11
N CYS A 632 58.85 -17.18 -29.85
CA CYS A 632 60.25 -17.39 -29.46
C CYS A 632 60.64 -18.85 -29.16
N LYS A 633 59.95 -19.84 -29.75
CA LYS A 633 60.38 -21.25 -29.70
C LYS A 633 60.53 -21.85 -31.10
N SER A 634 61.62 -21.48 -31.77
CA SER A 634 62.23 -22.31 -32.80
C SER A 634 63.73 -22.02 -32.91
N GLU A 635 64.50 -23.00 -32.44
CA GLU A 635 65.88 -23.38 -32.80
C GLU A 635 67.11 -22.76 -32.10
N PRO A 636 68.20 -23.56 -31.96
CA PRO A 636 69.15 -23.46 -30.86
C PRO A 636 70.54 -22.97 -31.28
N LYS A 637 71.29 -22.36 -30.35
CA LYS A 637 72.76 -22.50 -30.26
C LYS A 637 73.33 -21.86 -28.99
N GLU A 638 74.31 -22.55 -28.43
CA GLU A 638 75.13 -22.17 -27.28
C GLU A 638 75.86 -20.85 -27.49
N HIS A 639 75.91 -19.97 -26.48
CA HIS A 639 77.13 -19.29 -26.05
C HIS A 639 76.96 -18.47 -24.75
N LYS A 640 78.13 -18.17 -24.16
CA LYS A 640 78.46 -17.81 -22.78
C LYS A 640 77.92 -16.48 -22.24
N ILE A 641 77.89 -16.46 -20.91
CA ILE A 641 77.69 -15.38 -19.93
C ILE A 641 78.53 -14.11 -20.22
N ASN A 642 77.93 -12.91 -20.12
CA ASN A 642 78.41 -11.80 -19.26
C ASN A 642 77.51 -10.55 -19.30
N ASN A 643 77.51 -9.84 -18.17
CA ASN A 643 76.87 -8.57 -17.81
C ASN A 643 76.80 -7.50 -18.91
N MET A 644 75.71 -6.72 -18.96
CA MET A 644 75.73 -5.25 -18.76
C MET A 644 74.34 -4.60 -18.83
N GLU A 645 74.28 -3.44 -18.20
CA GLU A 645 73.18 -2.52 -17.91
C GLU A 645 72.65 -1.72 -19.11
N LYS A 646 71.54 -0.97 -18.85
CA LYS A 646 71.01 0.22 -19.56
C LYS A 646 70.39 -0.07 -20.94
N GLU A 647 69.33 0.59 -21.41
CA GLU A 647 68.80 1.92 -21.16
C GLU A 647 67.35 2.03 -21.67
N LEU A 648 66.64 3.07 -21.22
CA LEU A 648 65.31 3.49 -21.68
C LEU A 648 65.28 3.80 -23.18
N TYR A 649 64.16 3.47 -23.83
CA TYR A 649 63.63 4.29 -24.93
C TYR A 649 62.12 4.49 -24.76
N PHE A 650 61.73 5.76 -24.70
CA PHE A 650 60.38 6.26 -24.86
C PHE A 650 59.91 6.04 -26.30
N PHE A 651 58.65 5.67 -26.48
CA PHE A 651 57.92 5.97 -27.71
C PHE A 651 56.61 6.64 -27.33
N ASP A 652 56.52 7.92 -27.70
CA ASP A 652 55.29 8.67 -27.88
C ASP A 652 54.54 8.09 -29.09
N SER A 653 53.26 7.78 -28.90
CA SER A 653 52.27 7.94 -29.95
C SER A 653 50.88 8.14 -29.32
N GLU A 654 50.28 9.28 -29.66
CA GLU A 654 48.85 9.55 -29.48
C GLU A 654 48.06 8.53 -30.31
N ILE A 655 47.21 7.75 -29.64
CA ILE A 655 46.21 6.91 -30.30
C ILE A 655 44.87 7.64 -30.14
N THR A 656 44.26 8.02 -31.26
CA THR A 656 42.91 8.60 -31.29
C THR A 656 41.86 7.49 -31.27
N LEU A 657 40.71 7.77 -30.65
CA LEU A 657 39.64 6.81 -30.34
C LEU A 657 38.96 6.19 -31.59
N THR A 658 39.29 6.66 -32.79
CA THR A 658 38.69 6.23 -34.07
C THR A 658 39.38 5.06 -34.75
N ASP A 659 40.56 4.62 -34.29
CA ASP A 659 41.31 3.50 -34.90
C ASP A 659 40.96 2.11 -34.32
N LEU A 660 40.08 2.06 -33.31
CA LEU A 660 39.57 0.82 -32.73
C LEU A 660 38.21 0.49 -33.33
N LEU A 661 38.19 -0.19 -34.48
CA LEU A 661 37.25 -1.25 -34.92
C LEU A 661 37.27 -1.34 -36.46
N PRO A 662 37.61 -2.51 -37.02
CA PRO A 662 36.50 -3.39 -37.40
C PRO A 662 36.75 -4.87 -37.14
N GLY A 663 35.68 -5.59 -36.81
CA GLY A 663 35.57 -7.04 -36.99
C GLY A 663 35.79 -7.88 -35.74
N VAL A 664 34.71 -8.10 -34.96
CA VAL A 664 34.56 -9.31 -34.14
C VAL A 664 33.10 -9.74 -34.16
N THR A 665 32.78 -10.63 -35.08
CA THR A 665 31.69 -11.59 -34.90
C THR A 665 32.22 -12.77 -34.08
N ASP A 666 31.41 -13.20 -33.12
CA ASP A 666 31.50 -14.46 -32.36
C ASP A 666 32.38 -14.46 -31.11
N TYR A 667 31.76 -14.43 -29.92
CA TYR A 667 32.22 -15.13 -28.71
C TYR A 667 31.05 -15.31 -27.73
N SER A 668 30.46 -16.51 -27.75
CA SER A 668 29.82 -17.10 -26.58
C SER A 668 30.90 -17.61 -25.62
N LYS A 669 30.63 -17.52 -24.30
CA LYS A 669 31.49 -17.85 -23.13
C LYS A 669 32.34 -16.70 -22.58
N HIS A 670 31.69 -15.75 -21.89
CA HIS A 670 32.16 -15.11 -20.63
C HIS A 670 31.01 -14.34 -19.97
N PHE A 671 30.19 -15.05 -19.18
CA PHE A 671 28.91 -14.55 -18.64
C PHE A 671 29.07 -13.42 -17.61
N HIS A 672 30.20 -13.32 -16.90
CA HIS A 672 30.42 -12.24 -15.92
C HIS A 672 30.82 -10.88 -16.50
N HIS A 673 31.40 -10.84 -17.71
CA HIS A 673 31.75 -9.56 -18.36
C HIS A 673 30.56 -8.95 -19.10
N ALA A 674 29.62 -9.77 -19.57
CA ALA A 674 28.43 -9.30 -20.27
C ALA A 674 27.43 -8.58 -19.33
N LEU A 675 27.31 -9.01 -18.07
CA LEU A 675 26.41 -8.38 -17.10
C LEU A 675 26.95 -7.02 -16.62
N LEU A 676 28.26 -6.95 -16.38
CA LEU A 676 28.93 -5.68 -16.07
C LEU A 676 28.89 -4.74 -17.27
N ALA A 677 29.07 -5.26 -18.50
CA ALA A 677 28.93 -4.47 -19.71
C ALA A 677 27.50 -3.99 -19.96
N HIS A 678 26.47 -4.78 -19.66
CA HIS A 678 25.07 -4.34 -19.74
C HIS A 678 24.72 -3.32 -18.66
N PHE A 679 25.24 -3.48 -17.44
CA PHE A 679 25.06 -2.49 -16.38
C PHE A 679 25.79 -1.19 -16.71
N VAL A 680 27.02 -1.27 -17.23
CA VAL A 680 27.81 -0.12 -17.71
C VAL A 680 27.17 0.52 -18.95
N LEU A 681 26.60 -0.24 -19.88
CA LEU A 681 25.87 0.27 -21.04
C LEU A 681 24.54 0.93 -20.64
N LEU A 682 23.82 0.37 -19.67
CA LEU A 682 22.62 0.97 -19.11
C LEU A 682 22.97 2.32 -18.45
N VAL A 683 24.03 2.33 -17.65
CA VAL A 683 24.53 3.50 -16.95
C VAL A 683 25.10 4.57 -17.92
N LEU A 684 25.80 4.17 -18.98
CA LEU A 684 26.29 5.06 -20.05
C LEU A 684 25.16 5.59 -20.93
N ALA A 685 24.16 4.78 -21.28
CA ALA A 685 23.00 5.22 -22.05
C ALA A 685 22.15 6.24 -21.27
N ILE A 686 22.05 6.07 -19.95
CA ILE A 686 21.45 7.05 -19.05
C ILE A 686 22.28 8.33 -19.04
N GLY A 687 23.62 8.25 -18.90
CA GLY A 687 24.49 9.43 -18.89
C GLY A 687 24.51 10.24 -20.19
N ILE A 688 24.43 9.59 -21.35
CA ILE A 688 24.44 10.24 -22.68
C ILE A 688 23.11 10.98 -22.95
N SER A 689 21.99 10.50 -22.42
CA SER A 689 20.68 11.15 -22.58
C SER A 689 20.50 12.42 -21.73
N PHE A 690 21.45 12.74 -20.83
CA PHE A 690 21.46 13.96 -20.01
C PHE A 690 22.41 15.05 -20.55
N ALA A 691 23.15 14.77 -21.62
CA ALA A 691 24.08 15.70 -22.25
C ALA A 691 23.49 16.49 -23.44
N ASP A 692 22.26 16.16 -23.85
CA ASP A 692 21.36 16.95 -24.70
C ASP A 692 20.18 17.46 -23.86
#